data_AF-A0A8H4B3L3-F1
#
_entry.id   AF-A0A8H4B3L3-F1
#
_cell.length_a   1.000
_cell.length_b   1.000
_cell.length_c   1.000
_cell.angle_alpha   90.00
_cell.angle_beta   90.00
_cell.angle_gamma   90.00
#
_symmetry.space_group_name_H-M   'P 1'
#
loop_
_entity.id
_entity.type
_entity.pdbx_description
1 polymer ?
#
loop_
_entity_poly.entity_id
_entity_poly.type
_entity_poly.pdbx_seq_one_letter_code
_entity_poly.pdbx_strand_id
1 'polypeptide(L)'
;MTKVIYDCEALLRTISTFPLIDNHCHNLLTSDASLIGPLETCFSEARGDALKDASQTIALKRGVQQLAELYNCPPTFDDIKQVRDLMSYIDLCKTCFKPIGIQSLLLDDGLDTLDGLMDVQSHVEFVDIAQRIVRIESIAEKILCDLATSVARSDQKVVNFAEFEEPLKKQLETYAKSESVVAFKSIVAYKSGLNIDHIPNAEAAAVALGSFISNFEPPFDKKGSVRVINKVLIDHILNLAINIAVQHDIPIQIHTGFGDPDLDLIASNPLLLRPLIEKYPNAKFVLLHAAYPCSRQAGYLASVYSNVYVDMGLVFPWISASGQQTNLRELLEICPSNKILFSTDGHYLPESFYVAAIQGREALSKVLLEFVESGEFSYEEAIKVAKQIMFENSNRLYKLKLTPKQIDNEEYKDVSGKQKIVKLKKMGVKFVRIGFMECSNQYRFHIVPIDRFQNYIAISGLTIARCITALPFYGDVIPGNVGVDATGEILLKPDLSTLIQLPYSPKHANVHAFFENKFTPVDPQFGKIDNSPNSLAFNLCPRTCLQNIVDSACKDLSITFLIGTEFEFVLLKDITPPVGVDDTTYSLASSFRTSNNAEILDRIVESLQEQGIEVEQFHSESAPGQFEIVTAPESPLIAADKVVVTRQTIYDVAAQAGVRATFVPKPFKNQGLFSFRFFLVFNL
;
A
#
# COMPACT_ATOMS: atom_id res chain seq x y z
N MET A 1 17.05 16.74 16.72
CA MET A 1 16.19 15.55 16.69
C MET A 1 14.72 15.90 16.44
N THR A 2 14.12 16.87 17.16
CA THR A 2 12.73 17.33 16.95
C THR A 2 12.40 17.75 15.51
N LYS A 3 13.29 18.48 14.83
CA LYS A 3 13.12 18.91 13.43
C LYS A 3 12.95 17.73 12.46
N VAL A 4 13.80 16.71 12.57
CA VAL A 4 13.74 15.47 11.76
C VAL A 4 12.40 14.73 11.90
N ILE A 5 11.79 14.76 13.08
CA ILE A 5 10.48 14.13 13.35
C ILE A 5 9.36 14.89 12.66
N TYR A 6 9.34 16.22 12.81
CA TYR A 6 8.38 17.09 12.14
C TYR A 6 8.51 16.98 10.62
N ASP A 7 9.74 16.88 10.11
CA ASP A 7 10.02 16.80 8.69
C ASP A 7 9.63 15.43 8.10
N CYS A 8 9.84 14.33 8.84
CA CYS A 8 9.35 13.00 8.49
C CYS A 8 7.82 12.91 8.48
N GLU A 9 7.17 13.44 9.51
CA GLU A 9 5.70 13.53 9.58
C GLU A 9 5.16 14.42 8.45
N ALA A 10 5.83 15.53 8.15
CA ALA A 10 5.46 16.41 7.05
C ALA A 10 5.56 15.70 5.69
N LEU A 11 6.57 14.86 5.46
CA LEU A 11 6.69 14.03 4.26
C LEU A 11 5.52 13.04 4.13
N LEU A 12 5.30 12.21 5.15
CA LEU A 12 4.24 11.20 5.13
C LEU A 12 2.84 11.82 5.07
N ARG A 13 2.63 12.93 5.80
CA ARG A 13 1.39 13.71 5.72
C ARG A 13 1.21 14.31 4.34
N THR A 14 2.26 14.83 3.72
CA THR A 14 2.19 15.35 2.35
C THR A 14 1.79 14.21 1.39
N ILE A 15 2.49 13.08 1.43
CA ILE A 15 2.20 11.96 0.51
C ILE A 15 0.79 11.39 0.73
N SER A 16 0.23 11.43 1.95
CA SER A 16 -1.12 10.94 2.22
C SER A 16 -2.23 11.95 1.93
N THR A 17 -1.99 13.26 2.07
CA THR A 17 -3.05 14.28 1.98
C THR A 17 -2.96 15.17 0.74
N PHE A 18 -1.81 15.23 0.07
CA PHE A 18 -1.68 16.03 -1.14
C PHE A 18 -2.50 15.37 -2.28
N PRO A 19 -3.20 16.16 -3.11
CA PRO A 19 -4.05 15.63 -4.15
C PRO A 19 -3.23 14.93 -5.24
N LEU A 20 -3.87 14.01 -5.95
CA LEU A 20 -3.34 13.37 -7.15
C LEU A 20 -3.97 13.99 -8.41
N ILE A 21 -3.18 14.14 -9.47
CA ILE A 21 -3.70 14.24 -10.83
C ILE A 21 -3.37 12.92 -11.51
N ASP A 22 -4.42 12.19 -11.86
CA ASP A 22 -4.29 10.97 -12.64
C ASP A 22 -4.11 11.35 -14.11
N ASN A 23 -2.84 11.34 -14.56
CA ASN A 23 -2.49 11.87 -15.86
C ASN A 23 -2.88 10.96 -17.03
N HIS A 24 -3.24 9.71 -16.75
CA HIS A 24 -3.68 8.75 -17.75
C HIS A 24 -4.56 7.67 -17.10
N CYS A 25 -5.81 7.64 -17.52
CA CYS A 25 -6.79 6.63 -17.16
C CYS A 25 -7.89 6.55 -18.23
N HIS A 26 -8.93 5.75 -18.00
CA HIS A 26 -10.01 5.51 -18.94
C HIS A 26 -11.38 5.65 -18.29
N ASN A 27 -12.40 5.71 -19.14
CA ASN A 27 -13.76 5.98 -18.71
C ASN A 27 -14.31 4.88 -17.77
N LEU A 28 -15.03 5.33 -16.74
CA LEU A 28 -15.95 4.54 -15.92
C LEU A 28 -17.25 4.26 -16.70
N LEU A 29 -18.18 3.50 -16.12
CA LEU A 29 -19.44 3.08 -16.75
C LEU A 29 -20.67 3.84 -16.19
N THR A 30 -21.71 4.13 -16.99
CA THR A 30 -22.85 5.01 -16.63
C THR A 30 -23.86 4.41 -15.65
N SER A 31 -23.96 3.08 -15.60
CA SER A 31 -24.84 2.31 -14.72
C SER A 31 -24.47 0.83 -14.88
N ASP A 32 -25.25 -0.10 -14.33
CA ASP A 32 -25.09 -1.56 -14.48
C ASP A 32 -25.27 -2.08 -15.93
N ALA A 33 -24.69 -1.43 -16.94
CA ALA A 33 -23.95 -2.20 -17.93
C ALA A 33 -23.00 -3.04 -17.09
N SER A 34 -23.41 -4.30 -16.88
CA SER A 34 -23.19 -5.08 -15.68
C SER A 34 -21.72 -5.19 -15.28
N LEU A 35 -21.45 -5.77 -14.12
CA LEU A 35 -20.15 -6.33 -13.71
C LEU A 35 -19.56 -7.30 -14.77
N ILE A 36 -19.28 -6.83 -15.99
CA ILE A 36 -18.99 -7.63 -17.18
C ILE A 36 -17.56 -8.16 -17.13
N GLY A 37 -16.68 -7.47 -16.39
CA GLY A 37 -15.30 -7.86 -16.18
C GLY A 37 -15.09 -8.60 -14.86
N PRO A 38 -14.43 -9.76 -14.86
CA PRO A 38 -13.89 -10.35 -13.63
C PRO A 38 -13.01 -9.34 -12.88
N LEU A 39 -13.21 -9.17 -11.57
CA LEU A 39 -12.44 -8.25 -10.70
C LEU A 39 -10.92 -8.50 -10.79
N GLU A 40 -10.52 -9.70 -11.19
CA GLU A 40 -9.16 -10.13 -11.48
C GLU A 40 -8.47 -9.20 -12.49
N THR A 41 -9.22 -8.58 -13.40
CA THR A 41 -8.72 -7.63 -14.41
C THR A 41 -8.16 -6.35 -13.79
N CYS A 42 -8.55 -5.98 -12.56
CA CYS A 42 -7.89 -4.90 -11.82
C CYS A 42 -6.41 -5.18 -11.54
N PHE A 43 -5.96 -6.44 -11.65
CA PHE A 43 -4.64 -6.89 -11.23
C PHE A 43 -3.90 -7.66 -12.33
N SER A 44 -4.49 -7.83 -13.52
CA SER A 44 -3.89 -8.58 -14.62
C SER A 44 -4.35 -8.10 -15.99
N GLU A 45 -3.40 -7.98 -16.93
CA GLU A 45 -3.65 -7.78 -18.37
C GLU A 45 -4.08 -9.08 -19.07
N ALA A 46 -4.08 -10.21 -18.36
CA ALA A 46 -4.42 -11.50 -18.91
C ALA A 46 -5.91 -11.59 -19.31
N ARG A 47 -6.19 -12.43 -20.30
CA ARG A 47 -7.54 -12.76 -20.76
C ARG A 47 -7.74 -14.27 -20.79
N GLY A 48 -8.99 -14.72 -20.82
CA GLY A 48 -9.33 -16.14 -20.94
C GLY A 48 -8.80 -16.96 -19.76
N ASP A 49 -8.28 -18.15 -20.05
CA ASP A 49 -7.82 -19.08 -19.00
C ASP A 49 -6.64 -18.54 -18.18
N ALA A 50 -5.74 -17.76 -18.79
CA ALA A 50 -4.60 -17.16 -18.09
C ALA A 50 -5.03 -16.17 -16.99
N LEU A 51 -6.21 -15.57 -17.11
CA LEU A 51 -6.74 -14.68 -16.07
C LEU A 51 -7.10 -15.43 -14.79
N LYS A 52 -7.45 -16.73 -14.87
CA LYS A 52 -7.74 -17.56 -13.69
C LYS A 52 -6.50 -17.70 -12.80
N ASP A 53 -5.31 -17.73 -13.41
CA ASP A 53 -4.04 -17.81 -12.71
C ASP A 53 -3.65 -16.50 -12.03
N ALA A 54 -4.27 -15.36 -12.40
CA ALA A 54 -4.05 -14.08 -11.73
C ALA A 54 -4.35 -14.15 -10.22
N SER A 55 -5.30 -15.01 -9.82
CA SER A 55 -5.64 -15.31 -8.42
C SER A 55 -4.46 -15.79 -7.58
N GLN A 56 -3.44 -16.37 -8.22
CA GLN A 56 -2.24 -16.88 -7.56
C GLN A 56 -1.15 -15.83 -7.39
N THR A 57 -1.28 -14.67 -8.05
CA THR A 57 -0.26 -13.62 -8.02
C THR A 57 -0.26 -12.89 -6.68
N ILE A 58 0.93 -12.48 -6.24
CA ILE A 58 1.08 -11.62 -5.05
C ILE A 58 0.49 -10.22 -5.25
N ALA A 59 0.39 -9.75 -6.50
CA ALA A 59 -0.25 -8.50 -6.86
C ALA A 59 -1.74 -8.53 -6.47
N LEU A 60 -2.46 -9.56 -6.92
CA LEU A 60 -3.87 -9.75 -6.56
C LEU A 60 -4.04 -9.99 -5.06
N LYS A 61 -3.24 -10.86 -4.43
CA LYS A 61 -3.35 -11.15 -2.98
C LYS A 61 -3.20 -9.90 -2.11
N ARG A 62 -2.31 -8.96 -2.47
CA ARG A 62 -2.19 -7.67 -1.78
C ARG A 62 -3.40 -6.78 -2.05
N GLY A 63 -3.84 -6.69 -3.31
CA GLY A 63 -5.03 -5.94 -3.68
C GLY A 63 -6.29 -6.38 -2.94
N VAL A 64 -6.44 -7.70 -2.72
CA VAL A 64 -7.52 -8.29 -1.91
C VAL A 64 -7.51 -7.76 -0.48
N GLN A 65 -6.35 -7.71 0.19
CA GLN A 65 -6.27 -7.16 1.55
C GLN A 65 -6.71 -5.70 1.58
N GLN A 66 -6.26 -4.90 0.62
CA GLN A 66 -6.57 -3.47 0.56
C GLN A 66 -8.04 -3.18 0.20
N LEU A 67 -8.64 -4.00 -0.66
CA LEU A 67 -10.07 -3.91 -0.98
C LEU A 67 -10.94 -4.39 0.17
N ALA A 68 -10.52 -5.43 0.90
CA ALA A 68 -11.22 -5.90 2.09
C ALA A 68 -11.25 -4.83 3.20
N GLU A 69 -10.17 -4.07 3.36
CA GLU A 69 -10.14 -2.90 4.24
C GLU A 69 -11.10 -1.80 3.78
N LEU A 70 -11.17 -1.51 2.47
CA LEU A 70 -12.09 -0.52 1.91
C LEU A 70 -13.56 -0.91 2.15
N TYR A 71 -13.86 -2.18 1.89
CA TYR A 71 -15.21 -2.73 1.95
C TYR A 71 -15.62 -3.25 3.33
N ASN A 72 -14.69 -3.22 4.30
CA ASN A 72 -14.90 -3.69 5.66
C ASN A 72 -15.45 -5.13 5.70
N CYS A 73 -14.78 -6.03 4.97
CA CYS A 73 -15.12 -7.45 4.88
C CYS A 73 -13.89 -8.34 5.14
N PRO A 74 -14.05 -9.66 5.30
CA PRO A 74 -12.91 -10.56 5.39
C PRO A 74 -12.02 -10.47 4.13
N PRO A 75 -10.70 -10.71 4.24
CA PRO A 75 -9.74 -10.55 3.15
C PRO A 75 -9.73 -11.74 2.20
N THR A 76 -10.91 -12.12 1.71
CA THR A 76 -11.06 -13.12 0.65
C THR A 76 -11.65 -12.47 -0.59
N PHE A 77 -11.28 -13.03 -1.74
CA PHE A 77 -11.74 -12.49 -3.01
C PHE A 77 -13.24 -12.69 -3.24
N ASP A 78 -13.80 -13.77 -2.70
CA ASP A 78 -15.24 -14.05 -2.77
C ASP A 78 -16.04 -13.10 -1.88
N ASP A 79 -15.54 -12.76 -0.69
CA ASP A 79 -16.19 -11.77 0.20
C ASP A 79 -16.20 -10.38 -0.45
N ILE A 80 -15.11 -9.98 -1.11
CA ILE A 80 -15.04 -8.73 -1.85
C ILE A 80 -16.06 -8.71 -2.99
N LYS A 81 -16.15 -9.79 -3.78
CA LYS A 81 -17.14 -9.90 -4.87
C LYS A 81 -18.57 -9.81 -4.32
N GLN A 82 -18.86 -10.47 -3.19
CA GLN A 82 -20.18 -10.39 -2.55
C GLN A 82 -20.54 -8.97 -2.10
N VAL A 83 -19.62 -8.24 -1.44
CA VAL A 83 -19.89 -6.84 -1.05
C VAL A 83 -20.10 -5.97 -2.28
N ARG A 84 -19.29 -6.20 -3.33
CA ARG A 84 -19.36 -5.47 -4.59
C ARG A 84 -20.71 -5.66 -5.29
N ASP A 85 -21.25 -6.89 -5.28
CA ASP A 85 -22.55 -7.23 -5.87
C ASP A 85 -23.75 -6.61 -5.12
N LEU A 86 -23.55 -6.15 -3.88
CA LEU A 86 -24.59 -5.48 -3.08
C LEU A 86 -24.63 -3.96 -3.28
N MET A 87 -23.63 -3.37 -3.94
CA MET A 87 -23.53 -1.93 -4.18
C MET A 87 -23.90 -1.58 -5.62
N SER A 88 -24.51 -0.42 -5.83
CA SER A 88 -24.64 0.11 -7.19
C SER A 88 -23.27 0.51 -7.74
N TYR A 89 -23.08 0.47 -9.06
CA TYR A 89 -21.81 0.88 -9.67
C TYR A 89 -21.38 2.31 -9.29
N ILE A 90 -22.34 3.23 -9.16
CA ILE A 90 -22.07 4.61 -8.75
C ILE A 90 -21.62 4.66 -7.28
N ASP A 91 -22.22 3.86 -6.40
CA ASP A 91 -21.80 3.77 -4.99
C ASP A 91 -20.41 3.14 -4.85
N LEU A 92 -20.08 2.17 -5.71
CA LEU A 92 -18.72 1.62 -5.81
C LEU A 92 -17.72 2.69 -6.23
N CYS A 93 -18.04 3.49 -7.25
CA CYS A 93 -17.22 4.63 -7.66
C CYS A 93 -17.02 5.61 -6.50
N LYS A 94 -18.09 6.03 -5.82
CA LYS A 94 -18.02 6.94 -4.67
C LYS A 94 -17.17 6.35 -3.54
N THR A 95 -17.34 5.07 -3.26
CA THR A 95 -16.58 4.36 -2.21
C THR A 95 -15.08 4.33 -2.53
N CYS A 96 -14.72 3.99 -3.76
CA CYS A 96 -13.34 3.93 -4.23
C CYS A 96 -12.66 5.31 -4.33
N PHE A 97 -13.37 6.33 -4.80
CA PHE A 97 -12.79 7.66 -5.04
C PHE A 97 -12.70 8.54 -3.79
N LYS A 98 -13.62 8.36 -2.83
CA LYS A 98 -13.66 9.16 -1.59
C LYS A 98 -12.32 9.19 -0.82
N PRO A 99 -11.61 8.07 -0.58
CA PRO A 99 -10.39 8.08 0.25
C PRO A 99 -9.10 8.48 -0.49
N ILE A 100 -9.07 8.49 -1.83
CA ILE A 100 -7.81 8.56 -2.59
C ILE A 100 -7.38 9.95 -2.99
N GLY A 101 -8.29 10.94 -2.93
CA GLY A 101 -7.99 12.34 -3.23
C GLY A 101 -7.42 12.59 -4.62
N ILE A 102 -7.94 11.89 -5.62
CA ILE A 102 -7.70 12.26 -7.02
C ILE A 102 -8.53 13.51 -7.31
N GLN A 103 -7.85 14.59 -7.64
CA GLN A 103 -8.47 15.88 -7.93
C GLN A 103 -8.83 16.01 -9.42
N SER A 104 -8.07 15.36 -10.31
CA SER A 104 -8.36 15.40 -11.74
C SER A 104 -8.04 14.08 -12.44
N LEU A 105 -8.90 13.73 -13.41
CA LEU A 105 -8.75 12.59 -14.31
C LEU A 105 -8.50 13.08 -15.74
N LEU A 106 -7.44 12.59 -16.38
CA LEU A 106 -7.21 12.79 -17.81
C LEU A 106 -7.50 11.46 -18.54
N LEU A 107 -8.63 11.44 -19.25
CA LEU A 107 -9.28 10.23 -19.73
C LEU A 107 -8.99 9.98 -21.21
N ASP A 108 -8.27 8.90 -21.52
CA ASP A 108 -8.20 8.35 -22.87
C ASP A 108 -9.52 7.64 -23.20
N ASP A 109 -10.35 8.34 -23.96
CA ASP A 109 -11.72 7.93 -24.31
C ASP A 109 -11.79 6.99 -25.53
N GLY A 110 -10.63 6.57 -26.05
CA GLY A 110 -10.54 5.72 -27.24
C GLY A 110 -10.28 4.24 -26.95
N LEU A 111 -10.36 3.80 -25.68
CA LEU A 111 -10.02 2.42 -25.29
C LEU A 111 -10.92 1.36 -25.91
N ASP A 112 -12.23 1.53 -25.79
CA ASP A 112 -13.24 0.62 -26.30
C ASP A 112 -14.51 1.41 -26.65
N THR A 113 -15.42 0.78 -27.38
CA THR A 113 -16.77 1.30 -27.66
C THR A 113 -17.80 0.49 -26.89
N LEU A 114 -17.47 0.06 -25.66
CA LEU A 114 -18.40 -0.66 -24.80
C LEU A 114 -19.67 0.17 -24.58
N ASP A 115 -20.81 -0.51 -24.67
CA ASP A 115 -22.09 0.10 -24.30
C ASP A 115 -22.03 0.50 -22.81
N GLY A 116 -22.41 1.74 -22.52
CA GLY A 116 -22.47 2.26 -21.15
C GLY A 116 -21.19 2.89 -20.64
N LEU A 117 -20.21 3.27 -21.48
CA LEU A 117 -19.12 4.15 -21.04
C LEU A 117 -19.65 5.54 -20.66
N MET A 118 -19.25 6.04 -19.49
CA MET A 118 -19.51 7.43 -19.09
C MET A 118 -18.83 8.38 -20.08
N ASP A 119 -19.50 9.47 -20.44
CA ASP A 119 -18.82 10.56 -21.09
C ASP A 119 -17.78 11.20 -20.16
N VAL A 120 -16.78 11.84 -20.74
CA VAL A 120 -15.67 12.46 -19.98
C VAL A 120 -16.20 13.45 -18.94
N GLN A 121 -17.23 14.24 -19.24
CA GLN A 121 -17.72 15.28 -18.33
C GLN A 121 -18.50 14.71 -17.16
N SER A 122 -19.14 13.55 -17.29
CA SER A 122 -19.82 12.87 -16.17
C SER A 122 -18.89 12.45 -15.03
N HIS A 123 -17.58 12.31 -15.28
CA HIS A 123 -16.62 11.92 -14.24
C HIS A 123 -16.40 13.00 -13.16
N VAL A 124 -16.85 14.24 -13.39
CA VAL A 124 -16.82 15.30 -12.36
C VAL A 124 -17.75 15.02 -11.18
N GLU A 125 -18.58 13.96 -11.26
CA GLU A 125 -19.29 13.44 -10.09
C GLU A 125 -18.32 12.92 -9.01
N PHE A 126 -17.13 12.44 -9.40
CA PHE A 126 -16.17 11.81 -8.49
C PHE A 126 -14.90 12.65 -8.24
N VAL A 127 -14.59 13.61 -9.11
CA VAL A 127 -13.38 14.45 -9.06
C VAL A 127 -13.69 15.90 -9.40
N ASP A 128 -12.77 16.84 -9.14
CA ASP A 128 -13.02 18.26 -9.45
C ASP A 128 -13.08 18.54 -10.96
N ILE A 129 -12.18 17.91 -11.74
CA ILE A 129 -12.05 18.15 -13.18
C ILE A 129 -11.76 16.84 -13.92
N ALA A 130 -12.52 16.59 -14.98
CA ALA A 130 -12.27 15.53 -15.94
C ALA A 130 -11.97 16.13 -17.32
N GLN A 131 -10.86 15.71 -17.94
CA GLN A 131 -10.39 16.21 -19.23
C GLN A 131 -10.16 15.06 -20.19
N ARG A 132 -10.29 15.35 -21.49
CA ARG A 132 -10.19 14.35 -22.54
C ARG A 132 -8.77 14.23 -23.07
N ILE A 133 -8.36 12.99 -23.31
CA ILE A 133 -7.20 12.61 -24.10
C ILE A 133 -7.71 11.87 -25.32
N VAL A 134 -7.28 12.31 -26.51
CA VAL A 134 -7.77 11.73 -27.77
C VAL A 134 -6.83 10.62 -28.24
N ARG A 135 -7.34 9.39 -28.35
CA ARG A 135 -6.61 8.29 -28.99
C ARG A 135 -6.59 8.47 -30.50
N ILE A 136 -5.41 8.72 -31.06
CA ILE A 136 -5.26 9.09 -32.47
C ILE A 136 -5.61 7.93 -33.41
N GLU A 137 -5.30 6.69 -33.03
CA GLU A 137 -5.59 5.50 -33.83
C GLU A 137 -7.11 5.28 -33.95
N SER A 138 -7.88 5.48 -32.88
CA SER A 138 -9.34 5.33 -32.92
C SER A 138 -10.01 6.34 -33.85
N ILE A 139 -9.49 7.57 -33.91
CA ILE A 139 -9.96 8.57 -34.87
C ILE A 139 -9.62 8.16 -36.31
N ALA A 140 -8.39 7.73 -36.55
CA ALA A 140 -7.97 7.26 -37.87
C ALA A 140 -8.76 6.03 -38.34
N GLU A 141 -8.99 5.06 -37.45
CA GLU A 141 -9.76 3.84 -37.71
C GLU A 141 -11.21 4.15 -38.09
N LYS A 142 -11.84 5.12 -37.42
CA LYS A 142 -13.18 5.59 -37.78
C LYS A 142 -13.24 6.21 -39.17
N ILE A 143 -12.30 7.11 -39.49
CA ILE A 143 -12.24 7.75 -40.82
C ILE A 143 -11.99 6.70 -41.91
N LEU A 144 -11.11 5.74 -41.66
CA LEU A 144 -10.85 4.64 -42.60
C LEU A 144 -12.08 3.76 -42.80
N CYS A 145 -12.83 3.46 -41.75
CA CYS A 145 -14.07 2.71 -41.84
C CYS A 145 -15.11 3.45 -42.71
N ASP A 146 -15.30 4.75 -42.46
CA ASP A 146 -16.22 5.59 -43.23
C ASP A 146 -15.80 5.68 -44.70
N LEU A 147 -14.50 5.86 -44.95
CA LEU A 147 -13.92 5.94 -46.29
C LEU A 147 -14.06 4.62 -47.05
N ALA A 148 -13.68 3.50 -46.44
CA ALA A 148 -13.79 2.17 -47.05
C ALA A 148 -15.26 1.80 -47.34
N THR A 149 -16.17 2.14 -46.44
CA THR A 149 -17.62 1.95 -46.62
C THR A 149 -18.16 2.79 -47.77
N SER A 150 -17.72 4.05 -47.90
CA SER A 150 -18.10 4.94 -49.00
C SER A 150 -17.62 4.39 -50.34
N VAL A 151 -16.37 3.94 -50.41
CA VAL A 151 -15.76 3.36 -51.61
C VAL A 151 -16.48 2.09 -52.04
N ALA A 152 -16.76 1.18 -51.10
CA ALA A 152 -17.47 -0.08 -51.36
C ALA A 152 -18.91 0.12 -51.89
N ARG A 153 -19.53 1.28 -51.63
CA ARG A 153 -20.87 1.64 -52.12
C ARG A 153 -20.86 2.40 -53.45
N SER A 154 -19.69 2.74 -53.96
CA SER A 154 -19.50 3.54 -55.17
C SER A 154 -18.84 2.74 -56.29
N ASP A 155 -18.96 3.20 -57.54
CA ASP A 155 -18.18 2.64 -58.68
C ASP A 155 -16.71 3.10 -58.66
N GLN A 156 -16.32 3.96 -57.70
CA GLN A 156 -14.97 4.50 -57.57
C GLN A 156 -14.05 3.44 -56.97
N LYS A 157 -13.04 3.00 -57.74
CA LYS A 157 -12.04 1.99 -57.30
C LYS A 157 -10.72 2.58 -56.83
N VAL A 158 -10.56 3.90 -56.91
CA VAL A 158 -9.31 4.61 -56.60
C VAL A 158 -9.60 5.66 -55.54
N VAL A 159 -8.80 5.64 -54.48
CA VAL A 159 -8.91 6.58 -53.36
C VAL A 159 -7.68 7.45 -53.34
N ASN A 160 -7.88 8.77 -53.35
CA ASN A 160 -6.79 9.71 -53.14
C ASN A 160 -6.40 9.73 -51.66
N PHE A 161 -5.11 9.75 -51.37
CA PHE A 161 -4.61 9.82 -49.99
C PHE A 161 -5.16 11.02 -49.21
N ALA A 162 -5.40 12.15 -49.89
CA ALA A 162 -6.00 13.34 -49.30
C ALA A 162 -7.43 13.09 -48.76
N GLU A 163 -8.16 12.10 -49.27
CA GLU A 163 -9.51 11.72 -48.78
C GLU A 163 -9.46 11.08 -47.38
N PHE A 164 -8.29 10.61 -46.95
CA PHE A 164 -8.04 10.13 -45.59
C PHE A 164 -7.29 11.18 -44.75
N GLU A 165 -6.20 11.74 -45.29
CA GLU A 165 -5.29 12.62 -44.55
C GLU A 165 -5.95 13.94 -44.14
N GLU A 166 -6.68 14.60 -45.03
CA GLU A 166 -7.29 15.91 -44.73
C GLU A 166 -8.41 15.81 -43.68
N PRO A 167 -9.35 14.84 -43.72
CA PRO A 167 -10.29 14.63 -42.63
C PRO A 167 -9.62 14.34 -41.29
N LEU A 168 -8.58 13.49 -41.27
CA LEU A 168 -7.84 13.17 -40.06
C LEU A 168 -7.16 14.40 -39.48
N LYS A 169 -6.41 15.14 -40.31
CA LYS A 169 -5.76 16.38 -39.93
C LYS A 169 -6.77 17.38 -39.37
N LYS A 170 -7.86 17.63 -40.10
CA LYS A 170 -8.91 18.57 -39.67
C LYS A 170 -9.52 18.17 -38.34
N GLN A 171 -9.80 16.88 -38.13
CA GLN A 171 -10.41 16.40 -36.90
C GLN A 171 -9.44 16.49 -35.71
N LEU A 172 -8.17 16.11 -35.89
CA LEU A 172 -7.13 16.27 -34.88
C LEU A 172 -6.88 17.74 -34.55
N GLU A 173 -6.78 18.63 -35.54
CA GLU A 173 -6.67 20.09 -35.31
C GLU A 173 -7.89 20.64 -34.54
N THR A 174 -9.09 20.13 -34.84
CA THR A 174 -10.31 20.54 -34.12
C THR A 174 -10.23 20.12 -32.66
N TYR A 175 -9.80 18.88 -32.38
CA TYR A 175 -9.61 18.43 -31.01
C TYR A 175 -8.49 19.17 -30.29
N ALA A 176 -7.35 19.41 -30.93
CA ALA A 176 -6.23 20.13 -30.32
C ALA A 176 -6.55 21.59 -29.97
N LYS A 177 -7.55 22.19 -30.63
CA LYS A 177 -8.07 23.54 -30.31
C LYS A 177 -9.13 23.53 -29.20
N SER A 178 -9.69 22.37 -28.86
CA SER A 178 -10.76 22.25 -27.88
C SER A 178 -10.23 22.43 -26.46
N GLU A 179 -10.86 23.27 -25.65
CA GLU A 179 -10.48 23.44 -24.23
C GLU A 179 -10.73 22.18 -23.39
N SER A 180 -11.56 21.25 -23.88
CA SER A 180 -11.84 19.97 -23.22
C SER A 180 -10.81 18.87 -23.52
N VAL A 181 -9.87 19.12 -24.42
CA VAL A 181 -8.84 18.15 -24.83
C VAL A 181 -7.48 18.66 -24.37
N VAL A 182 -6.79 17.85 -23.58
CA VAL A 182 -5.50 18.24 -22.98
C VAL A 182 -4.30 17.55 -23.62
N ALA A 183 -4.51 16.43 -24.32
CA ALA A 183 -3.45 15.66 -24.94
C ALA A 183 -3.95 14.74 -26.04
N PHE A 184 -3.02 14.22 -26.82
CA PHE A 184 -3.20 13.05 -27.67
C PHE A 184 -2.59 11.81 -27.02
N LYS A 185 -3.11 10.63 -27.37
CA LYS A 185 -2.56 9.33 -27.01
C LYS A 185 -2.35 8.50 -28.27
N SER A 186 -1.19 7.85 -28.34
CA SER A 186 -0.90 6.82 -29.33
C SER A 186 -0.73 5.45 -28.66
N ILE A 187 -1.39 4.46 -29.24
CA ILE A 187 -1.23 3.03 -28.92
C ILE A 187 -0.40 2.30 -29.99
N VAL A 188 0.49 3.02 -30.70
CA VAL A 188 1.30 2.46 -31.80
C VAL A 188 2.10 1.20 -31.39
N ALA A 189 2.46 1.08 -30.12
CA ALA A 189 3.08 -0.12 -29.55
C ALA A 189 2.22 -1.39 -29.76
N TYR A 190 0.89 -1.31 -29.57
CA TYR A 190 -0.08 -2.40 -29.82
C TYR A 190 -0.37 -2.66 -31.30
N LYS A 191 0.24 -1.88 -32.20
CA LYS A 191 0.02 -1.98 -33.64
C LYS A 191 1.28 -2.42 -34.37
N SER A 192 2.27 -1.54 -34.50
CA SER A 192 3.48 -1.80 -35.29
C SER A 192 4.79 -1.63 -34.53
N GLY A 193 4.71 -1.44 -33.20
CA GLY A 193 5.85 -1.24 -32.33
C GLY A 193 6.37 0.20 -32.33
N LEU A 194 7.33 0.48 -31.45
CA LEU A 194 7.87 1.82 -31.18
C LEU A 194 9.03 2.24 -32.11
N ASN A 195 9.45 1.39 -33.04
CA ASN A 195 10.47 1.74 -34.03
C ASN A 195 9.84 2.53 -35.20
N ILE A 196 9.47 3.77 -34.95
CA ILE A 196 8.71 4.63 -35.88
C ILE A 196 9.61 5.19 -36.97
N ASP A 197 9.16 5.12 -38.23
CA ASP A 197 9.75 5.91 -39.30
C ASP A 197 9.42 7.40 -39.09
N HIS A 198 10.43 8.18 -38.70
CA HIS A 198 10.32 9.60 -38.39
C HIS A 198 10.43 10.49 -39.64
N ILE A 199 10.55 9.89 -40.83
CA ILE A 199 10.50 10.56 -42.13
C ILE A 199 9.39 9.89 -42.95
N PRO A 200 8.11 10.26 -42.71
CA PRO A 200 7.00 9.60 -43.37
C PRO A 200 7.08 9.74 -44.89
N ASN A 201 6.92 8.62 -45.58
CA ASN A 201 6.82 8.58 -47.03
C ASN A 201 5.34 8.59 -47.44
N ALA A 202 4.84 9.76 -47.84
CA ALA A 202 3.45 9.96 -48.22
C ALA A 202 3.02 9.07 -49.41
N GLU A 203 3.91 8.80 -50.37
CA GLU A 203 3.62 7.91 -51.51
C GLU A 203 3.44 6.47 -51.02
N ALA A 204 4.32 6.00 -50.13
CA ALA A 204 4.20 4.67 -49.54
C ALA A 204 2.95 4.56 -48.65
N ALA A 205 2.60 5.62 -47.90
CA ALA A 205 1.37 5.69 -47.12
C ALA A 205 0.11 5.66 -48.01
N ALA A 206 0.14 6.33 -49.16
CA ALA A 206 -0.93 6.28 -50.15
C ALA A 206 -1.10 4.86 -50.73
N VAL A 207 -0.01 4.16 -51.05
CA VAL A 207 -0.05 2.76 -51.50
C VAL A 207 -0.60 1.84 -50.41
N ALA A 208 -0.17 2.05 -49.15
CA ALA A 208 -0.69 1.29 -48.00
C ALA A 208 -2.20 1.52 -47.80
N LEU A 209 -2.67 2.76 -47.92
CA LEU A 209 -4.10 3.10 -47.87
C LEU A 209 -4.90 2.40 -48.98
N GLY A 210 -4.42 2.49 -50.23
CA GLY A 210 -5.07 1.84 -51.36
C GLY A 210 -5.16 0.32 -51.20
N SER A 211 -4.10 -0.29 -50.64
CA SER A 211 -4.06 -1.72 -50.33
C SER A 211 -5.03 -2.09 -49.21
N PHE A 212 -5.14 -1.26 -48.16
CA PHE A 212 -6.10 -1.45 -47.08
C PHE A 212 -7.54 -1.44 -47.61
N ILE A 213 -7.89 -0.43 -48.42
CA ILE A 213 -9.26 -0.26 -48.95
C ILE A 213 -9.61 -1.38 -49.95
N SER A 214 -8.67 -1.81 -50.78
CA SER A 214 -8.90 -2.88 -51.76
C SER A 214 -9.16 -4.24 -51.11
N ASN A 215 -8.57 -4.49 -49.94
CA ASN A 215 -8.75 -5.71 -49.18
C ASN A 215 -9.88 -5.61 -48.13
N PHE A 216 -10.64 -4.51 -48.15
CA PHE A 216 -11.73 -4.29 -47.20
C PHE A 216 -13.00 -5.01 -47.67
N GLU A 217 -13.41 -6.05 -46.96
CA GLU A 217 -14.63 -6.83 -47.27
C GLU A 217 -15.78 -6.53 -46.28
N PRO A 218 -16.93 -5.96 -46.73
CA PRO A 218 -18.15 -5.91 -45.92
C PRO A 218 -18.99 -7.21 -46.07
N PRO A 219 -19.82 -7.65 -45.07
CA PRO A 219 -20.25 -6.93 -43.87
C PRO A 219 -19.93 -7.62 -42.52
N PHE A 220 -19.79 -6.80 -41.46
CA PHE A 220 -19.92 -7.08 -40.01
C PHE A 220 -19.35 -8.39 -39.44
N ASP A 221 -18.26 -8.28 -38.67
CA ASP A 221 -18.28 -8.92 -37.36
C ASP A 221 -19.19 -8.11 -36.43
N LYS A 222 -19.67 -8.70 -35.32
CA LYS A 222 -20.62 -8.06 -34.41
C LYS A 222 -20.08 -6.80 -33.70
N LYS A 223 -18.86 -6.31 -34.00
CA LYS A 223 -18.24 -5.12 -33.39
C LYS A 223 -17.85 -4.02 -34.38
N GLY A 224 -17.78 -4.27 -35.69
CA GLY A 224 -17.64 -3.20 -36.71
C GLY A 224 -16.39 -2.32 -36.59
N SER A 225 -15.35 -2.76 -35.88
CA SER A 225 -14.14 -1.95 -35.62
C SER A 225 -13.04 -2.28 -36.63
N VAL A 226 -12.56 -1.25 -37.35
CA VAL A 226 -11.35 -1.33 -38.17
C VAL A 226 -10.13 -1.33 -37.27
N ARG A 227 -9.18 -2.26 -37.48
CA ARG A 227 -7.87 -2.25 -36.82
C ARG A 227 -6.78 -1.90 -37.83
N VAL A 228 -6.15 -0.74 -37.69
CA VAL A 228 -5.00 -0.36 -38.55
C VAL A 228 -3.74 -0.99 -37.97
N ILE A 229 -3.08 -1.85 -38.75
CA ILE A 229 -1.80 -2.49 -38.41
C ILE A 229 -0.68 -2.21 -39.42
N ASN A 230 -0.98 -1.57 -40.55
CA ASN A 230 0.03 -1.28 -41.56
C ASN A 230 1.02 -0.24 -41.04
N LYS A 231 2.27 -0.64 -40.86
CA LYS A 231 3.33 0.18 -40.26
C LYS A 231 3.50 1.55 -40.93
N VAL A 232 3.55 1.60 -42.26
CA VAL A 232 3.77 2.85 -43.00
C VAL A 232 2.63 3.84 -42.74
N LEU A 233 1.39 3.33 -42.74
CA LEU A 233 0.22 4.16 -42.49
C LEU A 233 0.17 4.66 -41.03
N ILE A 234 0.51 3.82 -40.06
CA ILE A 234 0.51 4.18 -38.63
C ILE A 234 1.62 5.18 -38.31
N ASP A 235 2.82 4.95 -38.83
CA ASP A 235 3.94 5.87 -38.66
C ASP A 235 3.57 7.26 -39.25
N HIS A 236 2.87 7.29 -40.39
CA HIS A 236 2.34 8.55 -40.96
C HIS A 236 1.31 9.22 -40.06
N ILE A 237 0.32 8.47 -39.55
CA ILE A 237 -0.71 8.98 -38.63
C ILE A 237 -0.08 9.60 -37.38
N LEU A 238 0.90 8.91 -36.78
CA LEU A 238 1.60 9.40 -35.59
C LEU A 238 2.41 10.67 -35.89
N ASN A 239 3.16 10.71 -36.99
CA ASN A 239 3.90 11.91 -37.39
C ASN A 239 2.96 13.10 -37.62
N LEU A 240 1.82 12.90 -38.28
CA LEU A 240 0.81 13.94 -38.47
C LEU A 240 0.28 14.45 -37.12
N ALA A 241 -0.08 13.54 -36.21
CA ALA A 241 -0.57 13.90 -34.88
C ALA A 241 0.48 14.66 -34.05
N ILE A 242 1.76 14.27 -34.11
CA ILE A 242 2.85 14.97 -33.42
C ILE A 242 2.99 16.40 -33.94
N ASN A 243 2.95 16.59 -35.27
CA ASN A 243 3.03 17.94 -35.86
C ASN A 243 1.88 18.84 -35.36
N ILE A 244 0.66 18.31 -35.30
CA ILE A 244 -0.51 19.04 -34.77
C ILE A 244 -0.34 19.32 -33.28
N ALA A 245 0.11 18.33 -32.50
CA ALA A 245 0.35 18.49 -31.06
C ALA A 245 1.39 19.58 -30.76
N VAL A 246 2.46 19.66 -31.57
CA VAL A 246 3.49 20.72 -31.49
C VAL A 246 2.88 22.09 -31.82
N GLN A 247 2.08 22.19 -32.89
CA GLN A 247 1.45 23.45 -33.29
C GLN A 247 0.50 24.02 -32.22
N HIS A 248 -0.19 23.14 -31.51
CA HIS A 248 -1.17 23.48 -30.47
C HIS A 248 -0.62 23.43 -29.04
N ASP A 249 0.65 23.05 -28.89
CA ASP A 249 1.35 22.93 -27.61
C ASP A 249 0.61 22.06 -26.58
N ILE A 250 0.14 20.89 -27.04
CA ILE A 250 -0.43 19.82 -26.21
C ILE A 250 0.52 18.60 -26.17
N PRO A 251 0.57 17.82 -25.08
CA PRO A 251 1.39 16.62 -25.02
C PRO A 251 0.87 15.49 -25.91
N ILE A 252 1.77 14.57 -26.25
CA ILE A 252 1.44 13.27 -26.84
C ILE A 252 1.92 12.15 -25.93
N GLN A 253 0.97 11.36 -25.45
CA GLN A 253 1.22 10.17 -24.66
C GLN A 253 1.47 8.99 -25.60
N ILE A 254 2.46 8.16 -25.29
CA ILE A 254 2.80 6.95 -26.04
C ILE A 254 2.79 5.79 -25.05
N HIS A 255 1.98 4.78 -25.33
CA HIS A 255 2.02 3.52 -24.59
C HIS A 255 3.41 2.87 -24.74
N THR A 256 4.04 2.47 -23.65
CA THR A 256 5.35 1.80 -23.68
C THR A 256 5.41 0.66 -22.67
N GLY A 257 6.19 -0.38 -22.96
CA GLY A 257 6.38 -1.48 -22.03
C GLY A 257 5.18 -2.42 -21.93
N PHE A 258 4.59 -2.51 -20.75
CA PHE A 258 3.70 -3.58 -20.31
C PHE A 258 2.31 -3.53 -20.95
N GLY A 259 1.73 -4.68 -21.31
CA GLY A 259 0.39 -4.78 -21.88
C GLY A 259 -0.10 -6.22 -22.07
N ASP A 260 -1.24 -6.37 -22.73
CA ASP A 260 -1.93 -7.64 -22.96
C ASP A 260 -1.23 -8.54 -24.02
N PRO A 261 -1.72 -9.77 -24.27
CA PRO A 261 -1.10 -10.70 -25.24
C PRO A 261 -1.05 -10.22 -26.70
N ASP A 262 -1.81 -9.19 -27.09
CA ASP A 262 -1.74 -8.61 -28.45
C ASP A 262 -0.49 -7.71 -28.61
N LEU A 263 0.14 -7.30 -27.51
CA LEU A 263 1.32 -6.44 -27.51
C LEU A 263 2.61 -7.23 -27.74
N ASP A 264 3.43 -6.81 -28.70
CA ASP A 264 4.83 -7.24 -28.77
C ASP A 264 5.68 -6.44 -27.78
N LEU A 265 5.99 -7.05 -26.63
CA LEU A 265 6.79 -6.42 -25.58
C LEU A 265 8.21 -6.02 -26.05
N ILE A 266 8.81 -6.77 -26.99
CA ILE A 266 10.15 -6.45 -27.53
C ILE A 266 10.07 -5.17 -28.34
N ALA A 267 9.05 -5.06 -29.19
CA ALA A 267 8.80 -3.88 -30.00
C ALA A 267 8.29 -2.67 -29.18
N SER A 268 7.98 -2.86 -27.90
CA SER A 268 7.49 -1.84 -26.96
C SER A 268 8.58 -1.19 -26.10
N ASN A 269 9.86 -1.42 -26.43
CA ASN A 269 10.99 -0.77 -25.77
C ASN A 269 11.07 0.73 -26.14
N PRO A 270 11.04 1.66 -25.16
CA PRO A 270 11.00 3.10 -25.42
C PRO A 270 12.26 3.63 -26.13
N LEU A 271 13.42 2.96 -26.08
CA LEU A 271 14.62 3.42 -26.80
C LEU A 271 14.43 3.49 -28.31
N LEU A 272 13.49 2.71 -28.86
CA LEU A 272 13.15 2.72 -30.27
C LEU A 272 12.55 4.06 -30.71
N LEU A 273 12.00 4.85 -29.79
CA LEU A 273 11.46 6.19 -30.06
C LEU A 273 12.54 7.26 -30.22
N ARG A 274 13.82 6.95 -29.94
CA ARG A 274 14.89 7.95 -29.96
C ARG A 274 14.94 8.78 -31.26
N PRO A 275 14.92 8.20 -32.47
CA PRO A 275 14.95 8.98 -33.70
C PRO A 275 13.75 9.93 -33.84
N LEU A 276 12.57 9.50 -33.37
CA LEU A 276 11.35 10.31 -33.37
C LEU A 276 11.44 11.47 -32.37
N ILE A 277 11.97 11.21 -31.17
CA ILE A 277 12.19 12.22 -30.12
C ILE A 277 13.17 13.29 -30.63
N GLU A 278 14.28 12.87 -31.24
CA GLU A 278 15.30 13.77 -31.82
C GLU A 278 14.72 14.60 -32.98
N LYS A 279 13.81 14.03 -33.78
CA LYS A 279 13.13 14.72 -34.89
C LYS A 279 12.20 15.84 -34.42
N TYR A 280 11.52 15.67 -33.28
CA TYR A 280 10.52 16.60 -32.76
C TYR A 280 10.92 17.19 -31.41
N PRO A 281 11.96 18.05 -31.34
CA PRO A 281 12.46 18.60 -30.07
C PRO A 281 11.44 19.48 -29.32
N ASN A 282 10.41 19.97 -30.02
CA ASN A 282 9.33 20.78 -29.44
C ASN A 282 8.10 19.96 -29.03
N ALA A 283 8.04 18.66 -29.36
CA ALA A 283 6.94 17.80 -28.95
C ALA A 283 7.13 17.33 -27.52
N LYS A 284 6.08 17.37 -26.70
CA LYS A 284 6.10 16.89 -25.32
C LYS A 284 5.66 15.42 -25.28
N PHE A 285 6.62 14.51 -25.30
CA PHE A 285 6.38 13.07 -25.25
C PHE A 285 6.18 12.62 -23.81
N VAL A 286 5.12 11.86 -23.55
CA VAL A 286 4.88 11.20 -22.26
C VAL A 286 4.92 9.69 -22.46
N LEU A 287 5.93 9.02 -21.92
CA LEU A 287 6.07 7.58 -21.97
C LEU A 287 5.26 6.97 -20.83
N LEU A 288 4.22 6.21 -21.18
CA LEU A 288 3.28 5.67 -20.20
C LEU A 288 3.71 4.30 -19.65
N HIS A 289 3.06 3.92 -18.56
CA HIS A 289 3.12 2.62 -17.90
C HIS A 289 4.48 2.29 -17.27
N ALA A 290 5.17 3.34 -16.78
CA ALA A 290 6.56 3.30 -16.36
C ALA A 290 7.53 2.70 -17.40
N ALA A 291 7.07 2.49 -18.64
CA ALA A 291 7.70 1.62 -19.63
C ALA A 291 8.08 0.23 -19.10
N TYR A 292 7.44 -0.30 -18.06
CA TYR A 292 7.85 -1.56 -17.41
C TYR A 292 7.90 -2.72 -18.43
N PRO A 293 8.95 -3.58 -18.46
CA PRO A 293 10.11 -3.65 -17.56
C PRO A 293 11.32 -2.80 -18.01
N CYS A 294 11.15 -1.88 -18.96
CA CYS A 294 12.17 -0.99 -19.52
C CYS A 294 12.22 0.40 -18.85
N SER A 295 11.98 0.46 -17.53
CA SER A 295 11.83 1.73 -16.82
C SER A 295 13.12 2.55 -16.74
N ARG A 296 14.28 1.88 -16.64
CA ARG A 296 15.59 2.53 -16.72
C ARG A 296 15.80 3.22 -18.07
N GLN A 297 15.36 2.60 -19.17
CA GLN A 297 15.45 3.16 -20.51
C GLN A 297 14.58 4.40 -20.66
N ALA A 298 13.35 4.37 -20.14
CA ALA A 298 12.48 5.54 -20.11
C ALA A 298 13.09 6.67 -19.26
N GLY A 299 13.60 6.34 -18.07
CA GLY A 299 14.30 7.28 -17.20
C GLY A 299 15.51 7.93 -17.87
N TYR A 300 16.29 7.15 -18.65
CA TYR A 300 17.40 7.66 -19.46
C TYR A 300 16.93 8.65 -20.53
N LEU A 301 15.89 8.32 -21.29
CA LEU A 301 15.37 9.23 -22.31
C LEU A 301 14.90 10.56 -21.68
N ALA A 302 14.20 10.50 -20.54
CA ALA A 302 13.75 11.68 -19.83
C ALA A 302 14.89 12.51 -19.21
N SER A 303 16.01 11.88 -18.86
CA SER A 303 17.18 12.59 -18.32
C SER A 303 17.96 13.35 -19.40
N VAL A 304 18.05 12.82 -20.62
CA VAL A 304 18.83 13.43 -21.71
C VAL A 304 18.02 14.27 -22.69
N TYR A 305 16.70 14.06 -22.80
CA TYR A 305 15.83 14.83 -23.70
C TYR A 305 14.89 15.74 -22.90
N SER A 306 15.00 17.05 -23.13
CA SER A 306 14.19 18.07 -22.44
C SER A 306 12.67 17.88 -22.60
N ASN A 307 12.26 17.24 -23.68
CA ASN A 307 10.89 17.13 -24.16
C ASN A 307 10.26 15.74 -23.91
N VAL A 308 10.93 14.89 -23.11
CA VAL A 308 10.44 13.56 -22.71
C VAL A 308 10.07 13.55 -21.23
N TYR A 309 8.91 12.98 -20.92
CA TYR A 309 8.32 12.74 -19.60
C TYR A 309 8.01 11.26 -19.46
N VAL A 310 7.90 10.76 -18.23
CA VAL A 310 7.60 9.36 -17.93
C VAL A 310 6.54 9.33 -16.83
N ASP A 311 5.51 8.51 -16.97
CA ASP A 311 4.63 8.23 -15.83
C ASP A 311 5.14 7.04 -15.01
N MET A 312 4.56 6.81 -13.84
CA MET A 312 4.80 5.62 -13.03
C MET A 312 3.61 4.65 -13.03
N GLY A 313 2.65 4.79 -13.94
CA GLY A 313 1.37 4.07 -13.92
C GLY A 313 1.44 2.63 -14.41
N LEU A 314 0.28 1.96 -14.41
CA LEU A 314 0.05 0.53 -14.74
C LEU A 314 0.77 -0.50 -13.85
N VAL A 315 1.98 -0.24 -13.36
CA VAL A 315 2.63 -1.14 -12.38
C VAL A 315 1.88 -1.17 -11.05
N PHE A 316 1.04 -0.17 -10.80
CA PHE A 316 0.07 -0.11 -9.72
C PHE A 316 -1.33 -0.48 -10.24
N PRO A 317 -1.97 -1.59 -9.79
CA PRO A 317 -1.51 -2.60 -8.84
C PRO A 317 -0.95 -3.90 -9.46
N TRP A 318 -0.61 -3.93 -10.74
CA TRP A 318 -0.31 -5.17 -11.47
C TRP A 318 0.99 -5.90 -11.08
N ILE A 319 1.93 -5.28 -10.36
CA ILE A 319 3.14 -5.95 -9.86
C ILE A 319 3.26 -5.90 -8.33
N SER A 320 4.22 -6.64 -7.78
CA SER A 320 4.43 -6.71 -6.32
C SER A 320 4.82 -5.37 -5.70
N ALA A 321 4.58 -5.20 -4.40
CA ALA A 321 5.01 -4.00 -3.67
C ALA A 321 6.51 -3.71 -3.82
N SER A 322 7.36 -4.76 -3.74
CA SER A 322 8.80 -4.63 -3.97
C SER A 322 9.14 -4.27 -5.41
N GLY A 323 8.40 -4.83 -6.39
CA GLY A 323 8.52 -4.48 -7.80
C GLY A 323 8.19 -3.01 -8.06
N GLN A 324 7.09 -2.51 -7.49
CA GLN A 324 6.68 -1.10 -7.58
C GLN A 324 7.73 -0.16 -6.97
N GLN A 325 8.24 -0.48 -5.79
CA GLN A 325 9.30 0.31 -5.15
C GLN A 325 10.59 0.29 -5.99
N THR A 326 10.93 -0.86 -6.58
CA THR A 326 12.11 -0.99 -7.44
C THR A 326 11.95 -0.18 -8.72
N ASN A 327 10.78 -0.24 -9.35
CA ASN A 327 10.45 0.55 -10.51
C ASN A 327 10.59 2.06 -10.24
N LEU A 328 10.05 2.54 -9.12
CA LEU A 328 10.16 3.94 -8.72
C LEU A 328 11.62 4.35 -8.43
N ARG A 329 12.41 3.48 -7.79
CA ARG A 329 13.86 3.70 -7.59
C ARG A 329 14.59 3.82 -8.92
N GLU A 330 14.33 2.93 -9.87
CA GLU A 330 14.94 2.94 -11.21
C GLU A 330 14.60 4.21 -12.00
N LEU A 331 13.37 4.71 -11.89
CA LEU A 331 13.00 5.99 -12.48
C LEU A 331 13.77 7.13 -11.82
N LEU A 332 13.76 7.21 -10.49
CA LEU A 332 14.41 8.29 -9.74
C LEU A 332 15.95 8.25 -9.79
N GLU A 333 16.55 7.14 -10.19
CA GLU A 333 18.01 6.99 -10.30
C GLU A 333 18.63 8.03 -11.24
N ILE A 334 17.95 8.32 -12.36
CA ILE A 334 18.45 9.28 -13.37
C ILE A 334 17.38 10.22 -13.93
N CYS A 335 16.09 9.88 -13.84
CA CYS A 335 15.03 10.75 -14.34
C CYS A 335 14.85 11.96 -13.42
N PRO A 336 14.85 13.19 -13.96
CA PRO A 336 14.51 14.37 -13.18
C PRO A 336 13.10 14.25 -12.58
N SER A 337 12.97 14.43 -11.27
CA SER A 337 11.69 14.31 -10.55
C SER A 337 10.60 15.24 -11.09
N ASN A 338 10.97 16.34 -11.76
CA ASN A 338 10.05 17.26 -12.43
C ASN A 338 9.51 16.75 -13.78
N LYS A 339 9.83 15.51 -14.16
CA LYS A 339 9.38 14.83 -15.38
C LYS A 339 8.69 13.49 -15.13
N ILE A 340 8.60 13.06 -13.87
CA ILE A 340 7.88 11.85 -13.47
C ILE A 340 6.43 12.23 -13.14
N LEU A 341 5.45 11.50 -13.66
CA LEU A 341 4.02 11.74 -13.50
C LEU A 341 3.35 10.56 -12.80
N PHE A 342 2.25 10.81 -12.07
CA PHE A 342 1.39 9.76 -11.53
C PHE A 342 0.23 9.41 -12.48
N SER A 343 -0.05 8.13 -12.67
CA SER A 343 -1.24 7.62 -13.35
C SER A 343 -1.69 6.32 -12.70
N THR A 344 -3.00 6.05 -12.76
CA THR A 344 -3.54 4.74 -12.34
C THR A 344 -3.62 3.76 -13.51
N ASP A 345 -3.78 4.26 -14.73
CA ASP A 345 -4.23 3.46 -15.89
C ASP A 345 -5.55 2.71 -15.64
N GLY A 346 -6.32 3.21 -14.67
CA GLY A 346 -7.59 2.62 -14.25
C GLY A 346 -8.61 2.67 -15.38
N HIS A 347 -9.37 1.58 -15.53
CA HIS A 347 -10.39 1.44 -16.56
C HIS A 347 -11.53 0.56 -16.07
N TYR A 348 -12.78 1.01 -16.31
CA TYR A 348 -14.04 0.32 -16.02
C TYR A 348 -14.34 -0.02 -14.55
N LEU A 349 -13.38 -0.53 -13.78
CA LEU A 349 -13.55 -0.94 -12.40
C LEU A 349 -12.98 0.16 -11.49
N PRO A 350 -13.79 0.83 -10.66
CA PRO A 350 -13.31 1.93 -9.81
C PRO A 350 -12.25 1.47 -8.79
N GLU A 351 -12.21 0.17 -8.46
CA GLU A 351 -11.17 -0.45 -7.63
C GLU A 351 -9.77 -0.29 -8.23
N SER A 352 -9.63 -0.33 -9.56
CA SER A 352 -8.32 -0.15 -10.20
C SER A 352 -7.73 1.23 -9.86
N PHE A 353 -8.56 2.28 -9.86
CA PHE A 353 -8.18 3.62 -9.43
C PHE A 353 -7.83 3.67 -7.94
N TYR A 354 -8.68 3.07 -7.10
CA TYR A 354 -8.48 3.03 -5.65
C TYR A 354 -7.14 2.37 -5.29
N VAL A 355 -6.95 1.13 -5.75
CA VAL A 355 -5.78 0.34 -5.39
C VAL A 355 -4.52 0.95 -5.99
N ALA A 356 -4.56 1.45 -7.23
CA ALA A 356 -3.40 2.11 -7.82
C ALA A 356 -2.98 3.37 -7.03
N ALA A 357 -3.94 4.19 -6.61
CA ALA A 357 -3.67 5.40 -5.85
C ALA A 357 -3.08 5.12 -4.46
N ILE A 358 -3.63 4.19 -3.69
CA ILE A 358 -3.07 3.84 -2.37
C ILE A 358 -1.69 3.20 -2.51
N GLN A 359 -1.50 2.28 -3.47
CA GLN A 359 -0.21 1.61 -3.65
C GLN A 359 0.87 2.57 -4.17
N GLY A 360 0.51 3.53 -5.03
CA GLY A 360 1.40 4.61 -5.47
C GLY A 360 1.87 5.48 -4.31
N ARG A 361 0.95 5.87 -3.40
CA ARG A 361 1.29 6.62 -2.18
C ARG A 361 2.17 5.81 -1.22
N GLU A 362 1.91 4.52 -1.05
CA GLU A 362 2.73 3.62 -0.22
C GLU A 362 4.16 3.48 -0.79
N ALA A 363 4.29 3.27 -2.11
CA ALA A 363 5.59 3.16 -2.77
C ALA A 363 6.38 4.47 -2.69
N LEU A 364 5.74 5.62 -2.95
CA LEU A 364 6.35 6.95 -2.76
C LEU A 364 6.82 7.16 -1.33
N SER A 365 5.99 6.81 -0.34
CA SER A 365 6.32 6.94 1.08
C SER A 365 7.57 6.14 1.43
N LYS A 366 7.63 4.88 0.99
CA LYS A 366 8.73 3.98 1.29
C LYS A 366 10.03 4.42 0.62
N VAL A 367 10.00 4.69 -0.69
CA VAL A 367 11.20 5.05 -1.47
C VAL A 367 11.75 6.42 -1.07
N LEU A 368 10.90 7.42 -0.87
CA LEU A 368 11.36 8.75 -0.48
C LEU A 368 11.90 8.78 0.96
N LEU A 369 11.33 7.98 1.87
CA LEU A 369 11.93 7.81 3.20
C LEU A 369 13.30 7.13 3.12
N GLU A 370 13.45 6.08 2.31
CA GLU A 370 14.73 5.41 2.11
C GLU A 370 15.81 6.37 1.59
N PHE A 371 15.49 7.22 0.61
CA PHE A 371 16.42 8.24 0.11
C PHE A 371 16.74 9.33 1.13
N VAL A 372 15.82 9.64 2.04
CA VAL A 372 16.13 10.55 3.15
C VAL A 372 17.04 9.87 4.18
N GLU A 373 16.78 8.60 4.49
CA GLU A 373 17.58 7.81 5.44
C GLU A 373 19.00 7.55 4.92
N SER A 374 19.17 7.34 3.61
CA SER A 374 20.49 7.20 2.96
C SER A 374 21.22 8.55 2.78
N GLY A 375 20.54 9.67 3.00
CA GLY A 375 21.10 11.01 2.85
C GLY A 375 21.16 11.51 1.40
N GLU A 376 20.48 10.83 0.47
CA GLU A 376 20.33 11.26 -0.93
C GLU A 376 19.39 12.47 -1.06
N PHE A 377 18.37 12.55 -0.20
CA PHE A 377 17.48 13.70 -0.10
C PHE A 377 17.41 14.25 1.34
N SER A 378 17.21 15.56 1.45
CA SER A 378 16.57 16.15 2.63
C SER A 378 15.06 15.90 2.61
N TYR A 379 14.41 15.99 3.77
CA TYR A 379 12.94 15.90 3.83
C TYR A 379 12.23 16.98 2.99
N GLU A 380 12.81 18.18 2.89
CA GLU A 380 12.25 19.25 2.06
C GLU A 380 12.28 18.89 0.57
N GLU A 381 13.39 18.30 0.12
CA GLU A 381 13.53 17.78 -1.24
C GLU A 381 12.56 16.62 -1.48
N ALA A 382 12.45 15.67 -0.55
CA ALA A 382 11.51 14.56 -0.66
C ALA A 382 10.05 15.04 -0.73
N ILE A 383 9.66 16.02 0.09
CA ILE A 383 8.32 16.65 0.03
C ILE A 383 8.09 17.30 -1.32
N LYS A 384 9.09 17.99 -1.86
CA LYS A 384 9.01 18.62 -3.19
C LYS A 384 8.86 17.57 -4.29
N VAL A 385 9.66 16.51 -4.25
CA VAL A 385 9.59 15.39 -5.21
C VAL A 385 8.21 14.73 -5.17
N ALA A 386 7.67 14.46 -3.98
CA ALA A 386 6.32 13.90 -3.83
C ALA A 386 5.25 14.78 -4.51
N LYS A 387 5.25 16.10 -4.22
CA LYS A 387 4.30 17.05 -4.83
C LYS A 387 4.44 17.14 -6.34
N GLN A 388 5.68 17.10 -6.84
CA GLN A 388 5.98 17.09 -8.28
C GLN A 388 5.33 15.91 -8.98
N ILE A 389 5.59 14.70 -8.49
CA ILE A 389 5.10 13.45 -9.08
C ILE A 389 3.58 13.36 -9.00
N MET A 390 3.01 13.65 -7.82
CA MET A 390 1.59 13.47 -7.55
C MET A 390 0.70 14.49 -8.28
N PHE A 391 1.19 15.71 -8.51
CA PHE A 391 0.32 16.81 -8.95
C PHE A 391 1.01 17.85 -9.84
N GLU A 392 2.10 18.46 -9.38
CA GLU A 392 2.59 19.71 -9.98
C GLU A 392 3.10 19.51 -11.41
N ASN A 393 3.72 18.36 -11.72
CA ASN A 393 4.21 18.08 -13.05
C ASN A 393 3.07 17.95 -14.06
N SER A 394 2.03 17.16 -13.74
CA SER A 394 0.85 17.01 -14.60
C SER A 394 0.11 18.34 -14.74
N ASN A 395 -0.11 19.07 -13.65
CA ASN A 395 -0.76 20.38 -13.67
C ASN A 395 -0.05 21.38 -14.61
N ARG A 396 1.30 21.39 -14.59
CA ARG A 396 2.12 22.21 -15.49
C ARG A 396 2.10 21.71 -16.93
N LEU A 397 2.31 20.41 -17.14
CA LEU A 397 2.47 19.80 -18.47
C LEU A 397 1.20 19.93 -19.31
N TYR A 398 0.05 19.61 -18.70
CA TYR A 398 -1.27 19.64 -19.34
C TYR A 398 -2.01 20.98 -19.16
N LYS A 399 -1.35 22.00 -18.57
CA LYS A 399 -1.88 23.37 -18.39
C LYS A 399 -3.25 23.41 -17.68
N LEU A 400 -3.46 22.56 -16.69
CA LEU A 400 -4.75 22.41 -16.01
C LEU A 400 -5.12 23.59 -15.10
N LYS A 401 -4.13 24.40 -14.69
CA LYS A 401 -4.30 25.59 -13.83
C LYS A 401 -5.03 25.29 -12.51
N LEU A 402 -4.85 24.08 -11.99
CA LEU A 402 -5.45 23.65 -10.74
C LEU A 402 -4.66 24.17 -9.53
N THR A 403 -5.39 24.49 -8.46
CA THR A 403 -4.81 24.71 -7.13
C THR A 403 -4.97 23.41 -6.33
N PRO A 404 -3.90 22.88 -5.71
CA PRO A 404 -3.98 21.63 -4.98
C PRO A 404 -4.91 21.75 -3.76
N LYS A 405 -5.94 20.91 -3.70
CA LYS A 405 -6.82 20.77 -2.54
C LYS A 405 -6.37 19.57 -1.72
N GLN A 406 -5.92 19.81 -0.48
CA GLN A 406 -5.56 18.71 0.42
C GLN A 406 -6.80 17.92 0.82
N ILE A 407 -6.64 16.61 0.99
CA ILE A 407 -7.67 15.75 1.55
C ILE A 407 -7.87 16.13 3.02
N ASP A 408 -9.11 16.42 3.41
CA ASP A 408 -9.50 16.62 4.80
C ASP A 408 -9.37 15.29 5.56
N ASN A 409 -8.26 15.10 6.27
CA ASN A 409 -8.05 13.91 7.08
C ASN A 409 -8.44 14.17 8.53
N GLU A 410 -9.66 13.77 8.92
CA GLU A 410 -9.93 13.37 10.32
C GLU A 410 -9.26 12.02 10.64
N GLU A 411 -8.98 11.19 9.62
CA GLU A 411 -8.43 9.83 9.75
C GLU A 411 -7.28 9.58 8.75
N TYR A 412 -6.10 10.17 9.00
CA TYR A 412 -4.86 9.52 8.53
C TYR A 412 -4.87 8.08 9.14
N LYS A 413 -4.39 7.04 8.44
CA LYS A 413 -4.13 5.70 9.00
C LYS A 413 -2.64 5.49 8.93
N ASP A 414 -2.00 5.77 10.06
CA ASP A 414 -0.57 5.81 10.22
C ASP A 414 0.00 4.42 10.50
N VAL A 415 0.72 3.90 9.51
CA VAL A 415 1.57 2.70 9.66
C VAL A 415 2.80 2.96 10.56
N SER A 416 3.10 4.22 10.95
CA SER A 416 4.24 4.57 11.80
C SER A 416 3.95 4.60 13.31
N GLY A 417 2.72 4.28 13.75
CA GLY A 417 2.34 4.25 15.17
C GLY A 417 2.29 5.63 15.88
N LYS A 418 2.60 6.74 15.20
CA LYS A 418 2.54 8.12 15.76
C LYS A 418 1.11 8.62 15.94
N GLN A 419 0.16 8.23 15.10
CA GLN A 419 -1.26 8.52 15.35
C GLN A 419 -1.82 7.79 16.55
N LYS A 420 -1.36 6.57 16.84
CA LYS A 420 -1.73 5.90 18.10
C LYS A 420 -1.33 6.78 19.28
N ILE A 421 -0.14 7.38 19.26
CA ILE A 421 0.31 8.31 20.30
C ILE A 421 -0.59 9.56 20.40
N VAL A 422 -0.97 10.16 19.26
CA VAL A 422 -1.89 11.33 19.24
C VAL A 422 -3.28 10.95 19.76
N LYS A 423 -3.83 9.81 19.33
CA LYS A 423 -5.11 9.27 19.81
C LYS A 423 -5.07 9.03 21.31
N LEU A 424 -4.01 8.39 21.82
CA LEU A 424 -3.82 8.14 23.25
C LEU A 424 -3.75 9.46 24.05
N LYS A 425 -3.07 10.49 23.54
CA LYS A 425 -3.09 11.82 24.16
C LYS A 425 -4.50 12.41 24.24
N LYS A 426 -5.28 12.32 23.15
CA LYS A 426 -6.69 12.77 23.14
C LYS A 426 -7.55 11.97 24.13
N MET A 427 -7.25 10.69 24.32
CA MET A 427 -7.89 9.81 25.32
C MET A 427 -7.39 10.04 26.76
N GLY A 428 -6.54 11.05 26.98
CA GLY A 428 -6.09 11.47 28.31
C GLY A 428 -4.84 10.76 28.83
N VAL A 429 -4.14 9.98 28.00
CA VAL A 429 -2.86 9.36 28.37
C VAL A 429 -1.79 10.43 28.57
N LYS A 430 -1.08 10.34 29.70
CA LYS A 430 0.00 11.26 30.10
C LYS A 430 1.36 10.58 30.16
N PHE A 431 1.39 9.26 30.30
CA PHE A 431 2.61 8.50 30.52
C PHE A 431 2.65 7.24 29.66
N VAL A 432 3.83 6.87 29.18
CA VAL A 432 4.06 5.63 28.44
C VAL A 432 5.01 4.75 29.25
N ARG A 433 4.59 3.51 29.52
CA ARG A 433 5.41 2.45 30.11
C ARG A 433 6.13 1.74 28.96
N ILE A 434 7.45 1.85 28.93
CA ILE A 434 8.30 1.16 27.95
C ILE A 434 8.73 -0.12 28.62
N GLY A 435 8.02 -1.19 28.34
CA GLY A 435 8.15 -2.45 29.02
C GLY A 435 8.93 -3.48 28.22
N PHE A 436 9.58 -4.37 28.95
CA PHE A 436 10.36 -5.45 28.41
C PHE A 436 10.32 -6.64 29.37
N MET A 437 10.40 -7.84 28.79
CA MET A 437 10.56 -9.07 29.54
C MET A 437 12.05 -9.42 29.59
N GLU A 438 12.54 -9.82 30.75
CA GLU A 438 13.89 -10.36 30.90
C GLU A 438 13.87 -11.88 31.17
N CYS A 439 15.04 -12.53 31.15
CA CYS A 439 15.17 -13.98 31.15
C CYS A 439 14.69 -14.70 32.43
N SER A 440 14.50 -13.99 33.55
CA SER A 440 13.93 -14.48 34.80
C SER A 440 12.39 -14.32 34.88
N ASN A 441 11.75 -14.01 33.74
CA ASN A 441 10.30 -13.86 33.60
C ASN A 441 9.73 -12.73 34.48
N GLN A 442 10.52 -11.69 34.74
CA GLN A 442 10.05 -10.45 35.34
C GLN A 442 9.78 -9.42 34.25
N TYR A 443 8.54 -8.92 34.22
CA TYR A 443 8.21 -7.79 33.39
C TYR A 443 8.70 -6.50 34.06
N ARG A 444 9.53 -5.74 33.37
CA ARG A 444 10.08 -4.47 33.85
C ARG A 444 9.68 -3.36 32.89
N PHE A 445 9.55 -2.15 33.37
CA PHE A 445 9.29 -1.00 32.52
C PHE A 445 9.90 0.29 33.08
N HIS A 446 10.19 1.21 32.18
CA HIS A 446 10.45 2.61 32.52
C HIS A 446 9.25 3.46 32.11
N ILE A 447 8.81 4.35 32.99
CA ILE A 447 7.71 5.28 32.71
C ILE A 447 8.29 6.60 32.25
N VAL A 448 7.77 7.12 31.15
CA VAL A 448 8.14 8.44 30.63
C VAL A 448 6.91 9.27 30.31
N PRO A 449 6.97 10.62 30.42
CA PRO A 449 5.90 11.47 29.92
C PRO A 449 5.64 11.23 28.44
N ILE A 450 4.37 11.22 28.02
CA ILE A 450 3.98 10.92 26.63
C ILE A 450 4.60 11.90 25.62
N ASP A 451 4.82 13.16 26.03
CA ASP A 451 5.53 14.14 25.21
C ASP A 451 7.00 13.74 24.99
N ARG A 452 7.69 13.26 26.02
CA ARG A 452 9.06 12.75 25.89
C ARG A 452 9.10 11.46 25.06
N PHE A 453 8.09 10.61 25.21
CA PHE A 453 7.96 9.41 24.40
C PHE A 453 7.84 9.77 22.92
N GLN A 454 6.87 10.61 22.57
CA GLN A 454 6.61 11.06 21.20
C GLN A 454 7.82 11.78 20.58
N ASN A 455 8.42 12.71 21.33
CA ASN A 455 9.42 13.62 20.78
C ASN A 455 10.83 13.01 20.70
N TYR A 456 11.07 11.88 21.36
CA TYR A 456 12.42 11.31 21.48
C TYR A 456 12.39 9.78 21.47
N ILE A 457 11.80 9.18 22.50
CA ILE A 457 12.05 7.77 22.81
C ILE A 457 11.44 6.80 21.79
N ALA A 458 10.30 7.13 21.19
CA ALA A 458 9.69 6.33 20.12
C ALA A 458 10.65 6.12 18.94
N ILE A 459 11.61 7.02 18.75
CA ILE A 459 12.56 6.99 17.62
C ILE A 459 13.94 6.53 18.10
N SER A 460 14.48 7.22 19.10
CA SER A 460 15.85 7.00 19.57
C SER A 460 16.01 5.81 20.50
N GLY A 461 14.92 5.22 20.95
CA GLY A 461 14.91 4.27 22.06
C GLY A 461 15.22 4.91 23.42
N LEU A 462 15.15 4.09 24.47
CA LEU A 462 15.50 4.46 25.84
C LEU A 462 16.71 3.65 26.31
N THR A 463 17.76 4.35 26.74
CA THR A 463 18.97 3.71 27.26
C THR A 463 18.74 3.13 28.66
N ILE A 464 19.21 1.90 28.87
CA ILE A 464 19.26 1.23 30.17
C ILE A 464 20.57 0.47 30.36
N ALA A 465 20.88 0.08 31.60
CA ALA A 465 22.09 -0.69 31.91
C ALA A 465 22.02 -2.10 31.33
N ARG A 466 23.14 -2.58 30.76
CA ARG A 466 23.20 -3.92 30.14
C ARG A 466 22.94 -5.05 31.14
N CYS A 467 23.31 -4.87 32.42
CA CYS A 467 23.10 -5.85 33.49
C CYS A 467 21.64 -6.22 33.76
N ILE A 468 20.68 -5.43 33.26
CA ILE A 468 19.25 -5.65 33.50
C ILE A 468 18.78 -7.03 33.02
N THR A 469 19.44 -7.62 32.03
CA THR A 469 19.13 -8.95 31.48
C THR A 469 19.63 -10.10 32.34
N ALA A 470 20.38 -9.80 33.41
CA ALA A 470 21.00 -10.76 34.32
C ALA A 470 20.60 -10.56 35.79
N LEU A 471 19.65 -9.65 36.08
CA LEU A 471 19.19 -9.43 37.45
C LEU A 471 18.24 -10.57 37.89
N PRO A 472 18.53 -11.28 38.98
CA PRO A 472 17.67 -12.33 39.49
C PRO A 472 16.38 -11.76 40.10
N PHE A 473 15.35 -12.59 40.20
CA PHE A 473 14.06 -12.21 40.80
C PHE A 473 14.15 -11.81 42.28
N TYR A 474 15.18 -12.26 43.01
CA TYR A 474 15.30 -12.09 44.46
C TYR A 474 16.13 -10.86 44.89
N GLY A 475 16.66 -10.07 43.96
CA GLY A 475 17.33 -8.82 44.32
C GLY A 475 18.17 -8.19 43.20
N ASP A 476 18.60 -6.95 43.44
CA ASP A 476 19.42 -6.16 42.52
C ASP A 476 20.92 -6.54 42.64
N VAL A 477 21.23 -7.81 42.42
CA VAL A 477 22.59 -8.36 42.49
C VAL A 477 22.95 -9.01 41.17
N ILE A 478 24.11 -8.67 40.61
CA ILE A 478 24.61 -9.32 39.40
C ILE A 478 25.37 -10.58 39.83
N PRO A 479 24.93 -11.79 39.46
CA PRO A 479 25.66 -13.01 39.80
C PRO A 479 27.05 -13.01 39.15
N GLY A 480 28.07 -13.47 39.87
CA GLY A 480 29.42 -13.61 39.29
C GLY A 480 29.44 -14.60 38.12
N ASN A 481 30.34 -14.39 37.16
CA ASN A 481 30.60 -15.29 36.02
C ASN A 481 29.45 -15.48 35.01
N VAL A 482 28.47 -14.56 34.93
CA VAL A 482 27.36 -14.62 33.95
C VAL A 482 27.64 -13.89 32.63
N GLY A 483 28.85 -13.35 32.44
CA GLY A 483 29.25 -12.67 31.21
C GLY A 483 28.68 -11.26 31.02
N VAL A 484 27.95 -10.73 32.01
CA VAL A 484 27.46 -9.35 32.06
C VAL A 484 27.81 -8.76 33.42
N ASP A 485 28.30 -7.52 33.44
CA ASP A 485 28.56 -6.76 34.66
C ASP A 485 27.76 -5.45 34.67
N ALA A 486 27.99 -4.59 35.67
CA ALA A 486 27.27 -3.32 35.81
C ALA A 486 27.69 -2.25 34.77
N THR A 487 28.63 -2.56 33.87
CA THR A 487 29.14 -1.63 32.88
C THR A 487 28.42 -1.78 31.54
N GLY A 488 28.38 -0.67 30.78
CA GLY A 488 27.77 -0.63 29.47
C GLY A 488 26.25 -0.41 29.49
N GLU A 489 25.74 -0.12 28.30
CA GLU A 489 24.35 0.25 28.08
C GLU A 489 23.76 -0.59 26.94
N ILE A 490 22.45 -0.80 27.00
CA ILE A 490 21.65 -1.28 25.88
C ILE A 490 20.54 -0.28 25.60
N LEU A 491 19.92 -0.40 24.43
CA LEU A 491 18.82 0.44 24.03
C LEU A 491 17.52 -0.36 24.04
N LEU A 492 16.53 0.12 24.78
CA LEU A 492 15.14 -0.29 24.64
C LEU A 492 14.56 0.39 23.41
N LYS A 493 14.35 -0.35 22.34
CA LYS A 493 13.68 0.14 21.13
C LYS A 493 12.19 -0.16 21.21
N PRO A 494 11.30 0.83 21.37
CA PRO A 494 9.86 0.59 21.46
C PRO A 494 9.32 0.01 20.14
N ASP A 495 8.52 -1.03 20.26
CA ASP A 495 7.73 -1.60 19.18
C ASP A 495 6.34 -0.95 19.17
N LEU A 496 6.16 0.07 18.33
CA LEU A 496 4.93 0.86 18.29
C LEU A 496 3.69 0.07 17.86
N SER A 497 3.87 -1.12 17.27
CA SER A 497 2.75 -2.02 16.96
C SER A 497 2.03 -2.46 18.25
N THR A 498 2.78 -2.61 19.34
CA THR A 498 2.31 -3.05 20.66
C THR A 498 1.81 -1.93 21.57
N LEU A 499 1.79 -0.68 21.09
CA LEU A 499 1.38 0.47 21.89
C LEU A 499 -0.14 0.44 22.17
N ILE A 500 -0.51 0.30 23.44
CA ILE A 500 -1.89 0.17 23.92
C ILE A 500 -2.18 1.07 25.12
N GLN A 501 -3.42 1.52 25.30
CA GLN A 501 -3.86 2.15 26.57
C GLN A 501 -4.07 1.07 27.65
N LEU A 502 -3.94 1.45 28.91
CA LEU A 502 -4.29 0.59 30.04
C LEU A 502 -5.65 1.01 30.62
N PRO A 503 -6.74 0.23 30.45
CA PRO A 503 -8.08 0.59 30.95
C PRO A 503 -8.12 0.82 32.47
N TYR A 504 -7.44 -0.05 33.23
CA TYR A 504 -7.25 0.08 34.67
C TYR A 504 -6.31 1.23 35.06
N SER A 505 -5.59 1.85 34.13
CA SER A 505 -4.76 3.02 34.40
C SER A 505 -4.85 4.02 33.25
N PRO A 506 -5.99 4.73 33.08
CA PRO A 506 -6.29 5.47 31.83
C PRO A 506 -5.27 6.55 31.46
N LYS A 507 -4.49 7.05 32.42
CA LYS A 507 -3.41 8.02 32.19
C LYS A 507 -2.13 7.38 31.66
N HIS A 508 -2.07 6.06 31.54
CA HIS A 508 -0.92 5.29 31.11
C HIS A 508 -1.23 4.51 29.82
N ALA A 509 -0.22 4.43 28.96
CA ALA A 509 -0.13 3.47 27.88
C ALA A 509 1.06 2.53 28.13
N ASN A 510 1.05 1.37 27.50
CA ASN A 510 2.13 0.39 27.53
C ASN A 510 2.64 0.13 26.11
N VAL A 511 3.94 -0.06 25.97
CA VAL A 511 4.59 -0.46 24.72
C VAL A 511 5.71 -1.45 25.05
N HIS A 512 5.78 -2.55 24.30
CA HIS A 512 6.87 -3.50 24.42
C HIS A 512 8.10 -2.98 23.69
N ALA A 513 9.29 -3.38 24.14
CA ALA A 513 10.55 -2.95 23.53
C ALA A 513 11.48 -4.13 23.22
N PHE A 514 12.21 -4.00 22.11
CA PHE A 514 13.37 -4.83 21.80
C PHE A 514 14.61 -4.31 22.55
N PHE A 515 15.60 -5.18 22.74
CA PHE A 515 16.94 -4.77 23.16
C PHE A 515 17.83 -4.66 21.94
N GLU A 516 18.42 -3.49 21.76
CA GLU A 516 19.43 -3.22 20.75
C GLU A 516 20.78 -2.92 21.42
N ASN A 517 21.86 -3.28 20.73
CA ASN A 517 23.20 -2.91 21.14
C ASN A 517 23.34 -1.38 21.13
N LYS A 518 23.81 -0.83 22.24
CA LYS A 518 24.23 0.57 22.30
C LYS A 518 25.73 0.61 22.54
N PHE A 519 26.47 1.00 21.51
CA PHE A 519 27.91 1.17 21.62
C PHE A 519 28.24 2.59 22.10
N THR A 520 29.05 2.67 23.14
CA THR A 520 29.60 3.87 23.74
C THR A 520 31.03 4.12 23.24
N PRO A 521 31.58 5.35 23.34
CA PRO A 521 32.94 5.66 22.89
C PRO A 521 34.06 4.78 23.45
N VAL A 522 33.81 4.08 24.55
CA VAL A 522 34.77 3.18 25.21
C VAL A 522 34.66 1.74 24.71
N ASP A 523 33.62 1.40 23.94
CA ASP A 523 33.45 0.06 23.40
C ASP A 523 34.44 -0.21 22.24
N PRO A 524 35.08 -1.40 22.17
CA PRO A 524 36.01 -1.75 21.09
C PRO A 524 35.43 -1.69 19.67
N GLN A 525 34.10 -1.74 19.56
CA GLN A 525 33.36 -1.66 18.29
C GLN A 525 32.87 -0.23 17.96
N PHE A 526 33.13 0.75 18.83
CA PHE A 526 32.76 2.14 18.59
C PHE A 526 33.38 2.64 17.28
N GLY A 527 32.54 3.15 16.37
CA GLY A 527 32.95 3.65 15.06
C GLY A 527 33.20 2.59 13.97
N LYS A 528 32.97 1.29 14.25
CA LYS A 528 33.08 0.19 13.27
C LYS A 528 31.74 -0.46 12.93
N ILE A 529 30.64 0.20 13.26
CA ILE A 529 29.28 -0.35 13.19
C ILE A 529 28.78 -0.26 11.75
N ASP A 530 28.34 -1.39 11.19
CA ASP A 530 27.35 -1.36 10.12
C ASP A 530 25.95 -1.22 10.72
N ASN A 531 25.06 -0.48 10.06
CA ASN A 531 23.68 -0.32 10.52
C ASN A 531 22.78 -1.49 10.11
N SER A 532 23.35 -2.68 9.87
CA SER A 532 22.54 -3.85 9.54
C SER A 532 21.72 -4.27 10.77
N PRO A 533 20.51 -4.82 10.58
CA PRO A 533 19.67 -5.30 11.69
C PRO A 533 20.39 -6.29 12.61
N ASN A 534 21.30 -7.10 12.07
CA ASN A 534 22.08 -8.09 12.82
C ASN A 534 23.13 -7.45 13.74
N SER A 535 23.70 -6.31 13.35
CA SER A 535 24.67 -5.57 14.16
C SER A 535 24.01 -4.82 15.33
N LEU A 536 22.77 -4.38 15.11
CA LEU A 536 21.96 -3.69 16.11
C LEU A 536 21.29 -4.65 17.11
N ALA A 537 20.96 -5.88 16.71
CA ALA A 537 20.31 -6.86 17.57
C ALA A 537 21.15 -7.22 18.81
N PHE A 538 20.56 -7.13 20.01
CA PHE A 538 21.20 -7.65 21.21
C PHE A 538 20.84 -9.15 21.39
N ASN A 539 21.85 -10.01 21.42
CA ASN A 539 21.69 -11.48 21.44
C ASN A 539 20.92 -12.04 22.66
N LEU A 540 20.73 -11.23 23.71
CA LEU A 540 19.94 -11.61 24.89
C LEU A 540 18.54 -10.98 24.88
N CYS A 541 18.09 -10.40 23.78
CA CYS A 541 16.71 -9.92 23.64
C CYS A 541 15.75 -11.11 23.46
N PRO A 542 14.83 -11.38 24.41
CA PRO A 542 13.92 -12.52 24.27
C PRO A 542 13.01 -12.40 23.04
N ARG A 543 12.58 -11.18 22.70
CA ARG A 543 11.78 -10.91 21.49
C ARG A 543 12.55 -11.24 20.21
N THR A 544 13.79 -10.77 20.10
CA THR A 544 14.63 -11.04 18.92
C THR A 544 14.99 -12.52 18.82
N CYS A 545 15.29 -13.18 19.94
CA CYS A 545 15.52 -14.62 19.97
C CYS A 545 14.31 -15.40 19.45
N LEU A 546 13.10 -15.07 19.92
CA LEU A 546 11.87 -15.69 19.43
C LEU A 546 11.64 -15.41 17.95
N GLN A 547 11.81 -14.16 17.51
CA GLN A 547 11.65 -13.79 16.10
C GLN A 547 12.62 -14.56 15.19
N ASN A 548 13.90 -14.67 15.58
CA ASN A 548 14.90 -15.42 14.83
C ASN A 548 14.54 -16.90 14.72
N ILE A 549 14.01 -17.52 15.79
CA ILE A 549 13.57 -18.92 15.77
C ILE A 549 12.39 -19.09 14.79
N VAL A 550 11.42 -18.18 14.83
CA VAL A 550 10.25 -18.20 13.93
C VAL A 550 10.66 -17.99 12.48
N ASP A 551 11.55 -17.02 12.22
CA ASP A 551 12.05 -16.70 10.88
C ASP A 551 12.86 -17.87 10.31
N SER A 552 13.72 -18.49 11.11
CA SER A 552 14.46 -19.70 10.71
C SER A 552 13.54 -20.87 10.44
N ALA A 553 12.53 -21.13 11.28
CA ALA A 553 11.57 -22.20 11.03
C ALA A 553 10.77 -21.97 9.74
N CYS A 554 10.37 -20.73 9.47
CA CYS A 554 9.66 -20.37 8.25
C CYS A 554 10.56 -20.51 7.02
N LYS A 555 11.78 -19.98 7.09
CA LYS A 555 12.72 -19.96 5.96
C LYS A 555 13.32 -21.33 5.64
N ASP A 556 13.74 -22.05 6.67
CA ASP A 556 14.54 -23.26 6.53
C ASP A 556 13.67 -24.52 6.48
N LEU A 557 12.46 -24.47 7.07
CA LEU A 557 11.56 -25.62 7.21
C LEU A 557 10.15 -25.38 6.65
N SER A 558 9.82 -24.17 6.17
CA SER A 558 8.47 -23.78 5.72
C SER A 558 7.39 -23.92 6.80
N ILE A 559 7.76 -23.89 8.09
CA ILE A 559 6.82 -24.03 9.21
C ILE A 559 6.34 -22.65 9.66
N THR A 560 5.03 -22.52 9.88
CA THR A 560 4.46 -21.37 10.59
C THR A 560 3.76 -21.82 11.87
N PHE A 561 3.75 -20.95 12.87
CA PHE A 561 3.23 -21.27 14.21
C PHE A 561 2.02 -20.41 14.54
N LEU A 562 1.06 -21.03 15.22
CA LEU A 562 0.01 -20.33 15.94
C LEU A 562 0.03 -20.78 17.41
N ILE A 563 -0.05 -19.85 18.34
CA ILE A 563 0.05 -20.09 19.78
C ILE A 563 -1.26 -19.69 20.46
N GLY A 564 -2.01 -20.67 20.97
CA GLY A 564 -3.12 -20.47 21.91
C GLY A 564 -2.62 -20.46 23.35
N THR A 565 -3.24 -19.66 24.23
CA THR A 565 -2.83 -19.57 25.65
C THR A 565 -4.02 -19.66 26.60
N GLU A 566 -3.86 -20.48 27.64
CA GLU A 566 -4.79 -20.56 28.76
C GLU A 566 -4.12 -20.06 30.05
N PHE A 567 -4.82 -19.16 30.74
CA PHE A 567 -4.36 -18.47 31.94
C PHE A 567 -5.17 -18.96 33.13
N GLU A 568 -4.62 -19.91 33.90
CA GLU A 568 -5.16 -20.25 35.21
C GLU A 568 -4.57 -19.33 36.30
N PHE A 569 -5.43 -18.75 37.13
CA PHE A 569 -5.03 -17.89 38.25
C PHE A 569 -6.00 -18.02 39.43
N VAL A 570 -5.54 -17.60 40.60
CA VAL A 570 -6.34 -17.58 41.83
C VAL A 570 -6.51 -16.15 42.32
N LEU A 571 -7.74 -15.76 42.63
CA LEU A 571 -8.07 -14.53 43.35
C LEU A 571 -8.16 -14.81 44.86
N LEU A 572 -7.38 -14.08 45.65
CA LEU A 572 -7.24 -14.26 47.09
C LEU A 572 -7.74 -13.04 47.87
N LYS A 573 -8.50 -13.29 48.94
CA LYS A 573 -8.87 -12.30 49.96
C LYS A 573 -7.74 -12.06 50.97
N ASP A 574 -7.01 -13.12 51.30
CA ASP A 574 -5.86 -13.10 52.20
C ASP A 574 -4.76 -14.02 51.65
N ILE A 575 -3.51 -13.77 52.02
CA ILE A 575 -2.32 -14.53 51.64
C ILE A 575 -1.74 -15.33 52.80
N THR A 576 -2.13 -15.07 54.05
CA THR A 576 -1.55 -15.75 55.23
C THR A 576 -2.61 -16.05 56.31
N PRO A 577 -3.25 -17.24 56.28
CA PRO A 577 -3.16 -18.25 55.22
C PRO A 577 -3.86 -17.79 53.93
N PRO A 578 -3.54 -18.39 52.77
CA PRO A 578 -4.22 -18.05 51.53
C PRO A 578 -5.71 -18.41 51.60
N VAL A 579 -6.58 -17.45 51.31
CA VAL A 579 -8.04 -17.62 51.29
C VAL A 579 -8.58 -17.16 49.94
N GLY A 580 -9.20 -18.09 49.19
CA GLY A 580 -9.85 -17.80 47.91
C GLY A 580 -11.02 -16.82 48.06
N VAL A 581 -11.35 -16.11 46.99
CA VAL A 581 -12.53 -15.22 46.96
C VAL A 581 -13.85 -15.99 47.09
N ASP A 582 -13.87 -17.24 46.66
CA ASP A 582 -14.96 -18.22 46.86
C ASP A 582 -14.40 -19.62 47.14
N ASP A 583 -15.27 -20.59 47.36
CA ASP A 583 -15.00 -22.02 47.52
C ASP A 583 -15.72 -22.90 46.47
N THR A 584 -16.06 -22.31 45.33
CA THR A 584 -16.83 -22.97 44.27
C THR A 584 -15.98 -23.96 43.47
N THR A 585 -16.65 -24.85 42.72
CA THR A 585 -16.00 -25.92 41.96
C THR A 585 -16.01 -25.63 40.46
N TYR A 586 -15.31 -26.47 39.70
CA TYR A 586 -15.20 -26.42 38.25
C TYR A 586 -16.54 -26.11 37.55
N SER A 587 -16.54 -25.03 36.77
CA SER A 587 -17.65 -24.60 35.91
C SER A 587 -19.02 -24.53 36.58
N LEU A 588 -19.06 -24.30 37.90
CA LEU A 588 -20.31 -24.26 38.65
C LEU A 588 -20.98 -22.88 38.53
N ALA A 589 -22.27 -22.85 38.20
CA ALA A 589 -22.99 -21.58 38.01
C ALA A 589 -22.98 -20.66 39.25
N SER A 590 -22.76 -21.18 40.46
CA SER A 590 -22.67 -20.39 41.69
C SER A 590 -21.44 -19.49 41.77
N SER A 591 -20.35 -19.81 41.04
CA SER A 591 -19.11 -19.02 41.01
C SER A 591 -19.37 -17.59 40.54
N PHE A 592 -20.33 -17.43 39.62
CA PHE A 592 -20.76 -16.14 39.06
C PHE A 592 -22.01 -15.55 39.76
N ARG A 593 -22.54 -16.18 40.82
CA ARG A 593 -23.64 -15.61 41.63
C ARG A 593 -23.16 -14.75 42.77
N THR A 594 -21.87 -14.81 43.10
CA THR A 594 -21.26 -13.88 44.04
C THR A 594 -21.05 -12.56 43.31
N SER A 595 -21.65 -11.47 43.82
CA SER A 595 -21.67 -10.18 43.12
C SER A 595 -20.28 -9.68 42.75
N ASN A 596 -19.27 -10.01 43.55
CA ASN A 596 -17.92 -9.48 43.36
C ASN A 596 -17.07 -10.29 42.37
N ASN A 597 -17.26 -11.61 42.22
CA ASN A 597 -16.39 -12.40 41.34
C ASN A 597 -16.74 -12.19 39.88
N ALA A 598 -18.04 -12.16 39.56
CA ALA A 598 -18.51 -11.84 38.22
C ALA A 598 -18.02 -10.45 37.79
N GLU A 599 -18.21 -9.43 38.63
CA GLU A 599 -17.77 -8.06 38.33
C GLU A 599 -16.25 -7.95 38.13
N ILE A 600 -15.44 -8.67 38.92
CA ILE A 600 -13.97 -8.67 38.74
C ILE A 600 -13.59 -9.31 37.41
N LEU A 601 -14.18 -10.46 37.07
CA LEU A 601 -13.87 -11.17 35.83
C LEU A 601 -14.37 -10.41 34.61
N ASP A 602 -15.57 -9.84 34.64
CA ASP A 602 -16.13 -8.99 33.59
C ASP A 602 -15.17 -7.82 33.32
N ARG A 603 -14.73 -7.11 34.37
CA ARG A 603 -13.76 -6.01 34.23
C ARG A 603 -12.40 -6.46 33.68
N ILE A 604 -11.93 -7.67 34.02
CA ILE A 604 -10.71 -8.24 33.42
C ILE A 604 -10.94 -8.44 31.93
N VAL A 605 -12.00 -9.13 31.54
CA VAL A 605 -12.31 -9.47 30.14
C VAL A 605 -12.54 -8.21 29.30
N GLU A 606 -13.32 -7.25 29.78
CA GLU A 606 -13.54 -5.95 29.14
C GLU A 606 -12.21 -5.20 28.95
N SER A 607 -11.35 -5.19 29.98
CA SER A 607 -10.03 -4.56 29.87
C SER A 607 -9.14 -5.23 28.83
N LEU A 608 -9.16 -6.56 28.73
CA LEU A 608 -8.41 -7.31 27.72
C LEU A 608 -8.94 -7.01 26.31
N GLN A 609 -10.25 -6.97 26.13
CA GLN A 609 -10.88 -6.62 24.85
C GLN A 609 -10.54 -5.19 24.41
N GLU A 610 -10.61 -4.21 25.31
CA GLU A 610 -10.17 -2.83 25.05
C GLU A 610 -8.68 -2.72 24.67
N GLN A 611 -7.87 -3.67 25.14
CA GLN A 611 -6.44 -3.80 24.82
C GLN A 611 -6.17 -4.58 23.52
N GLY A 612 -7.21 -5.05 22.83
CA GLY A 612 -7.08 -5.84 21.59
C GLY A 612 -6.72 -7.31 21.83
N ILE A 613 -7.03 -7.83 23.01
CA ILE A 613 -6.85 -9.24 23.38
C ILE A 613 -8.23 -9.89 23.40
N GLU A 614 -8.49 -10.73 22.40
CA GLU A 614 -9.71 -11.52 22.31
C GLU A 614 -9.68 -12.65 23.34
N VAL A 615 -10.76 -12.73 24.13
CA VAL A 615 -11.00 -13.80 25.11
C VAL A 615 -12.05 -14.73 24.51
N GLU A 616 -11.69 -16.00 24.31
CA GLU A 616 -12.59 -17.00 23.72
C GLU A 616 -13.52 -17.59 24.78
N GLN A 617 -12.99 -17.85 25.98
CA GLN A 617 -13.76 -18.39 27.09
C GLN A 617 -13.12 -18.03 28.43
N PHE A 618 -13.94 -18.02 29.48
CA PHE A 618 -13.48 -17.96 30.87
C PHE A 618 -14.47 -18.68 31.78
N HIS A 619 -13.98 -19.33 32.83
CA HIS A 619 -14.82 -20.07 33.78
C HIS A 619 -14.13 -20.22 35.15
N SER A 620 -14.89 -20.66 36.15
CA SER A 620 -14.30 -21.08 37.43
C SER A 620 -13.66 -22.45 37.30
N GLU A 621 -12.56 -22.63 38.01
CA GLU A 621 -11.79 -23.86 38.01
C GLU A 621 -11.94 -24.62 39.34
N SER A 622 -11.12 -25.66 39.55
CA SER A 622 -11.32 -26.67 40.60
C SER A 622 -10.87 -26.26 42.01
N ALA A 623 -10.17 -25.13 42.20
CA ALA A 623 -9.74 -24.64 43.52
C ALA A 623 -10.45 -23.34 43.97
N PRO A 624 -10.49 -23.04 45.28
CA PRO A 624 -11.13 -21.85 45.84
C PRO A 624 -10.64 -20.55 45.19
N GLY A 625 -11.56 -19.82 44.56
CA GLY A 625 -11.26 -18.58 43.85
C GLY A 625 -10.35 -18.75 42.63
N GLN A 626 -10.27 -19.95 42.05
CA GLN A 626 -9.52 -20.23 40.84
C GLN A 626 -10.38 -19.99 39.59
N PHE A 627 -9.78 -19.35 38.59
CA PHE A 627 -10.40 -19.06 37.31
C PHE A 627 -9.44 -19.37 36.17
N GLU A 628 -10.00 -19.67 35.00
CA GLU A 628 -9.27 -19.77 33.74
C GLU A 628 -9.79 -18.72 32.75
N ILE A 629 -8.87 -18.09 32.02
CA ILE A 629 -9.17 -17.26 30.84
C ILE A 629 -8.40 -17.85 29.67
N VAL A 630 -9.06 -18.02 28.53
CA VAL A 630 -8.45 -18.49 27.28
C VAL A 630 -8.47 -17.37 26.26
N THR A 631 -7.30 -17.06 25.69
CA THR A 631 -7.15 -16.03 24.67
C THR A 631 -7.01 -16.64 23.29
N ALA A 632 -7.55 -15.95 22.28
CA ALA A 632 -7.48 -16.38 20.89
C ALA A 632 -6.03 -16.66 20.44
N PRO A 633 -5.83 -17.66 19.56
CA PRO A 633 -4.51 -18.09 19.13
C PRO A 633 -3.87 -17.07 18.17
N GLU A 634 -2.57 -16.81 18.37
CA GLU A 634 -1.86 -15.70 17.72
C GLU A 634 -0.47 -16.10 17.20
N SER A 635 0.14 -15.27 16.35
CA SER A 635 1.54 -15.49 15.94
C SER A 635 2.49 -15.42 17.16
N PRO A 636 3.62 -16.14 17.17
CA PRO A 636 4.38 -16.37 18.40
C PRO A 636 4.81 -15.12 19.18
N LEU A 637 5.30 -14.10 18.48
CA LEU A 637 5.74 -12.86 19.13
C LEU A 637 4.55 -12.07 19.71
N ILE A 638 3.43 -12.01 18.97
CA ILE A 638 2.19 -11.36 19.42
C ILE A 638 1.61 -12.12 20.62
N ALA A 639 1.56 -13.44 20.56
CA ALA A 639 1.09 -14.29 21.65
C ALA A 639 1.93 -14.05 22.92
N ALA A 640 3.26 -14.04 22.80
CA ALA A 640 4.15 -13.77 23.92
C ALA A 640 3.90 -12.39 24.55
N ASP A 641 3.65 -11.35 23.74
CA ASP A 641 3.31 -10.02 24.24
C ASP A 641 1.97 -9.99 24.96
N LYS A 642 0.95 -10.62 24.36
CA LYS A 642 -0.38 -10.74 24.96
C LYS A 642 -0.33 -11.50 26.28
N VAL A 643 0.52 -12.52 26.43
CA VAL A 643 0.74 -13.20 27.73
C VAL A 643 1.15 -12.23 28.83
N VAL A 644 2.07 -11.34 28.53
CA VAL A 644 2.53 -10.33 29.49
C VAL A 644 1.41 -9.37 29.85
N VAL A 645 0.73 -8.81 28.84
CA VAL A 645 -0.36 -7.85 29.04
C VAL A 645 -1.50 -8.50 29.82
N THR A 646 -1.92 -9.72 29.47
CA THR A 646 -2.99 -10.45 30.17
C THR A 646 -2.69 -10.63 31.65
N ARG A 647 -1.47 -11.05 31.99
CA ARG A 647 -1.05 -11.19 33.39
C ARG A 647 -1.08 -9.86 34.13
N GLN A 648 -0.55 -8.78 33.53
CA GLN A 648 -0.57 -7.45 34.14
C GLN A 648 -2.01 -6.97 34.38
N THR A 649 -2.89 -7.12 33.39
CA THR A 649 -4.30 -6.75 33.48
C THR A 649 -5.02 -7.49 34.60
N ILE A 650 -4.80 -8.81 34.73
CA ILE A 650 -5.36 -9.60 35.84
C ILE A 650 -4.86 -9.10 37.20
N TYR A 651 -3.56 -8.84 37.35
CA TYR A 651 -3.01 -8.32 38.61
C TYR A 651 -3.57 -6.94 38.98
N ASP A 652 -3.59 -6.01 38.03
CA ASP A 652 -4.01 -4.62 38.26
C ASP A 652 -5.52 -4.52 38.54
N VAL A 653 -6.37 -5.23 37.78
CA VAL A 653 -7.83 -5.23 38.01
C VAL A 653 -8.17 -5.90 39.35
N ALA A 654 -7.54 -7.03 39.67
CA ALA A 654 -7.71 -7.69 40.97
C ALA A 654 -7.33 -6.77 42.14
N ALA A 655 -6.18 -6.10 42.04
CA ALA A 655 -5.71 -5.16 43.06
C ALA A 655 -6.68 -3.98 43.25
N GLN A 656 -7.28 -3.45 42.16
CA GLN A 656 -8.30 -2.40 42.23
C GLN A 656 -9.60 -2.85 42.90
N ALA A 657 -9.92 -4.14 42.81
CA ALA A 657 -11.05 -4.74 43.50
C ALA A 657 -10.75 -5.13 44.95
N GLY A 658 -9.54 -4.84 45.46
CA GLY A 658 -9.14 -5.13 46.84
C GLY A 658 -8.80 -6.59 47.10
N VAL A 659 -8.55 -7.39 46.05
CA VAL A 659 -8.12 -8.79 46.13
C VAL A 659 -6.74 -8.97 45.48
N ARG A 660 -6.11 -10.11 45.71
CA ARG A 660 -4.80 -10.42 45.13
C ARG A 660 -4.90 -11.55 44.12
N ALA A 661 -4.51 -11.30 42.87
CA ALA A 661 -4.32 -12.38 41.90
C ALA A 661 -2.96 -13.09 42.11
N THR A 662 -2.91 -14.40 41.86
CA THR A 662 -1.68 -15.18 41.84
C THR A 662 -1.73 -16.26 40.77
N PHE A 663 -0.59 -16.46 40.09
CA PHE A 663 -0.36 -17.54 39.12
C PHE A 663 0.56 -18.63 39.71
N VAL A 664 0.73 -18.64 41.04
CA VAL A 664 1.52 -19.67 41.72
C VAL A 664 0.82 -21.03 41.55
N PRO A 665 1.50 -22.08 41.05
CA PRO A 665 0.87 -23.37 40.73
C PRO A 665 0.21 -24.11 41.90
N LYS A 666 0.48 -23.68 43.15
CA LYS A 666 -0.08 -24.29 44.36
C LYS A 666 -0.09 -23.31 45.56
N PRO A 667 -1.01 -22.33 45.66
CA PRO A 667 -1.13 -21.49 46.84
C PRO A 667 -1.74 -22.27 48.01
N PHE A 668 -2.54 -23.32 47.77
CA PHE A 668 -3.18 -24.12 48.82
C PHE A 668 -2.47 -25.45 49.06
N LYS A 669 -2.21 -25.81 50.33
CA LYS A 669 -1.42 -26.99 50.70
C LYS A 669 -2.01 -28.32 50.19
N ASN A 670 -3.34 -28.45 50.18
CA ASN A 670 -4.06 -29.71 49.96
C ASN A 670 -5.06 -29.69 48.77
N GLN A 671 -4.97 -28.71 47.86
CA GLN A 671 -5.84 -28.62 46.68
C GLN A 671 -5.04 -28.72 45.38
N GLY A 672 -5.73 -28.72 44.24
CA GLY A 672 -5.21 -29.05 42.90
C GLY A 672 -3.95 -28.29 42.46
N LEU A 673 -3.32 -28.81 41.41
CA LEU A 673 -2.21 -28.17 40.69
C LEU A 673 -2.79 -27.25 39.61
N PHE A 674 -2.22 -26.05 39.46
CA PHE A 674 -2.60 -25.10 38.41
C PHE A 674 -1.58 -25.13 37.29
N SER A 675 -2.05 -24.98 36.06
CA SER A 675 -1.20 -25.03 34.88
C SER A 675 -1.28 -23.74 34.06
N PHE A 676 -0.15 -23.36 33.46
CA PHE A 676 -0.13 -22.36 32.40
C PHE A 676 0.11 -23.12 31.11
N ARG A 677 -0.88 -23.14 30.21
CA ARG A 677 -0.86 -23.97 29.00
C ARG A 677 -0.70 -23.09 27.77
N PHE A 678 0.18 -23.52 26.86
CA PHE A 678 0.26 -22.97 25.52
C PHE A 678 0.14 -24.12 24.52
N PHE A 679 -0.66 -23.90 23.48
CA PHE A 679 -0.85 -24.86 22.39
C PHE A 679 -0.12 -24.36 21.17
N LEU A 680 0.75 -25.21 20.62
CA LEU A 680 1.45 -24.95 19.37
C LEU A 680 0.70 -25.67 18.25
N VAL A 681 0.11 -24.91 17.34
CA VAL A 681 -0.46 -25.43 16.10
C VAL A 681 0.56 -25.25 14.98
N PHE A 682 0.85 -26.35 14.29
CA PHE A 682 1.71 -26.36 13.11
C PHE A 682 0.83 -26.33 11.87
N ASN A 683 0.98 -25.30 11.04
CA ASN A 683 0.54 -25.39 9.66
C ASN A 683 1.73 -25.92 8.86
N LEU A 684 1.61 -27.17 8.39
CA LEU A 684 2.57 -27.83 7.49
C LEU A 684 2.32 -27.46 6.04
#